data_AF-A0AAE2VBZ8-F1
#
_entry.id   AF-A0AAE2VBZ8-F1
#
_cell.length_a   1.000
_cell.length_b   1.000
_cell.length_c   1.000
_cell.angle_alpha   90.00
_cell.angle_beta   90.00
_cell.angle_gamma   90.00
#
_symmetry.space_group_name_H-M   'P 1'
#
loop_
_entity.id
_entity.type
_entity.pdbx_description
1 polymer ?
#
loop_
_entity_poly.entity_id
_entity_poly.type
_entity_poly.pdbx_seq_one_letter_code
_entity_poly.pdbx_strand_id
1 'polypeptide(L)'
;MATKKKAAKKATKKTASKAAASKTTESASSNKNVYFFGGGKADGNGSQKNLLGGKGANLAEMGLIGIPVPAGFTITTEVCTYYYDNGKKYPKTLKAEIEENIAKVEEVMGKKFGDLENPLLLSVRSGARESMPGMMDTILNLGINDEVVEALAKKTGNAKFAWDSYRRFLQMYGSVVMEVEAEEGEHHDPYEVILDKAKAKAKVKDDSGLSAEELQWVVAEFKALIKERSGKNFPEDPRDQLTGAVNAVFNSWNNDRAIVYRQKYGIPAAWGTAVNVQAMVFGNTGTTSGTGVAFTRDPATGENVFYGEYLIDAQGEDVVAGVRTPKPIAQMAKDLPKSHKELLKIRKVLEKHFRDVQDVEFTIEEGKLWMLQTRNGKRTGFAAVNIALDMVKERLIKKEEAILRIPADDLSHLLAPIFDAKAEKAAKKVGSGLPAGPGAACGKIYFSAEESVKAAAKGESVILVRQATSPEDLRGMIAADGILTTEGGASSHAALVARQMGKVCVCGAHNMSIDYSKKSLTGNGVTLKEGDFLSLNGFVGSVYAGEIKSSPSQVIQGLIENKPAAKRSDTYKKFMELMQWTDKLRKLGIRTNSDTPEQVEQAIKFGAEGIGLTRAEHMFFEGNRIDAVREMILADDDEGRAKALKKIKVFMKKDFKGIFKSLEGRPATIRLLDPPLHEFIGTMDTAQKKDLSKKIGMSAAAITRRIHALHEENPMLGHRGCRLGISYPAVTAMQVEAILEAAADVQKAGTKVLPEIMVPLVSYARELELQKQVIDETAAEVRKKLGLKKSELKYTVGTMIEIPRAAITAAEVAKHAEFFSFGTNDLTQTGLGLSRDDSSSFLPAYQDAEVLNNNPFASLDQEGVGQLVEMGAKGGRTTKPKLKLGICGEHGGDPESVKFFHRAGLNYVSCSPFRIPVARLAAAQAALEEKGMARGEVS
;
A
#
# COMPACT_ATOMS: atom_id res chain seq x y z
N MET A 1 73.54 48.87 -26.60
CA MET A 1 73.39 49.78 -25.45
C MET A 1 72.29 49.26 -24.53
N ALA A 2 72.48 49.44 -23.22
CA ALA A 2 71.64 49.15 -22.04
C ALA A 2 70.10 49.27 -22.25
N THR A 3 69.16 48.59 -21.56
CA THR A 3 69.15 47.80 -20.32
C THR A 3 67.78 47.06 -20.14
N LYS A 4 67.83 45.84 -19.58
CA LYS A 4 66.90 45.08 -18.68
C LYS A 4 65.61 45.79 -18.18
N LYS A 5 64.46 45.17 -17.83
CA LYS A 5 64.07 43.78 -17.47
C LYS A 5 62.52 43.67 -17.25
N LYS A 6 62.00 42.46 -17.46
CA LYS A 6 60.86 41.74 -16.84
C LYS A 6 59.39 42.16 -17.11
N ALA A 7 58.73 41.25 -17.84
CA ALA A 7 57.29 41.07 -17.97
C ALA A 7 56.69 40.24 -16.82
N ALA A 8 55.46 40.56 -16.42
CA ALA A 8 54.55 39.68 -15.68
C ALA A 8 53.11 39.89 -16.18
N LYS A 9 52.52 38.83 -16.74
CA LYS A 9 51.14 38.78 -17.26
C LYS A 9 50.15 38.71 -16.11
N LYS A 10 49.17 39.62 -16.11
CA LYS A 10 48.01 39.63 -15.20
C LYS A 10 46.93 38.67 -15.73
N ALA A 11 46.48 37.75 -14.88
CA ALA A 11 45.46 36.74 -15.21
C ALA A 11 44.04 37.34 -15.17
N THR A 12 43.30 37.20 -16.27
CA THR A 12 41.87 37.52 -16.39
C THR A 12 41.01 36.35 -15.91
N LYS A 13 40.23 36.55 -14.84
CA LYS A 13 39.19 35.63 -14.37
C LYS A 13 38.04 35.57 -15.39
N LYS A 14 37.90 34.47 -16.12
CA LYS A 14 36.67 34.10 -16.86
C LYS A 14 35.80 33.27 -15.93
N THR A 15 34.63 33.80 -15.60
CA THR A 15 33.53 33.14 -14.90
C THR A 15 32.96 32.04 -15.78
N ALA A 16 32.82 30.84 -15.21
CA ALA A 16 32.27 29.66 -15.85
C ALA A 16 30.75 29.78 -16.04
N SER A 17 30.30 29.37 -17.22
CA SER A 17 28.91 29.34 -17.66
C SER A 17 28.05 28.39 -16.82
N LYS A 18 27.03 28.94 -16.14
CA LYS A 18 25.85 28.17 -15.73
C LYS A 18 25.09 27.77 -16.99
N ALA A 19 25.06 26.47 -17.29
CA ALA A 19 24.15 25.92 -18.29
C ALA A 19 22.71 26.19 -17.83
N ALA A 20 22.02 27.04 -18.58
CA ALA A 20 20.62 27.35 -18.36
C ALA A 20 19.78 26.09 -18.58
N ALA A 21 19.07 25.68 -17.53
CA ALA A 21 17.97 24.74 -17.66
C ALA A 21 16.95 25.32 -18.65
N SER A 22 16.62 24.53 -19.67
CA SER A 22 15.57 24.79 -20.64
C SER A 22 14.24 24.95 -19.91
N LYS A 23 13.90 26.20 -19.55
CA LYS A 23 12.51 26.59 -19.28
C LYS A 23 11.77 26.59 -20.61
N THR A 24 11.10 25.49 -20.92
CA THR A 24 9.96 25.49 -21.83
C THR A 24 8.95 26.47 -21.27
N THR A 25 8.92 27.66 -21.87
CA THR A 25 7.86 28.63 -21.69
C THR A 25 6.65 28.11 -22.45
N GLU A 26 5.88 27.25 -21.80
CA GLU A 26 4.47 27.11 -22.16
C GLU A 26 3.84 28.50 -22.06
N SER A 27 3.17 28.91 -23.13
CA SER A 27 2.40 30.13 -23.19
C SER A 27 1.44 30.16 -21.99
N ALA A 28 1.54 31.19 -21.16
CA ALA A 28 0.56 31.48 -20.13
C ALA A 28 -0.81 31.71 -20.79
N SER A 29 -1.60 30.65 -20.96
CA SER A 29 -3.04 30.79 -21.03
C SER A 29 -3.49 31.49 -19.75
N SER A 30 -4.49 32.36 -19.82
CA SER A 30 -5.10 32.95 -18.63
C SER A 30 -5.56 31.81 -17.70
N ASN A 31 -4.80 31.50 -16.64
CA ASN A 31 -5.10 30.37 -15.77
C ASN A 31 -6.39 30.66 -15.00
N LYS A 32 -7.48 30.00 -15.43
CA LYS A 32 -8.77 29.97 -14.77
C LYS A 32 -8.63 29.19 -13.47
N ASN A 33 -9.00 29.78 -12.33
CA ASN A 33 -8.85 29.16 -11.01
C ASN A 33 -10.10 28.41 -10.56
N VAL A 34 -11.26 28.71 -11.16
CA VAL A 34 -12.56 28.15 -10.78
C VAL A 34 -13.28 27.58 -12.00
N TYR A 35 -13.74 26.33 -11.90
CA TYR A 35 -14.40 25.57 -12.97
C TYR A 35 -15.82 25.17 -12.59
N PHE A 36 -16.82 25.64 -13.33
CA PHE A 36 -18.23 25.33 -13.12
C PHE A 36 -18.62 23.92 -13.57
N PHE A 37 -19.62 23.32 -12.90
CA PHE A 37 -20.36 22.15 -13.36
C PHE A 37 -21.84 22.23 -12.93
N GLY A 38 -22.77 21.84 -13.79
CA GLY A 38 -24.21 21.85 -13.48
C GLY A 38 -25.10 22.05 -14.71
N GLY A 39 -26.37 21.67 -14.61
CA GLY A 39 -27.35 21.90 -15.69
C GLY A 39 -27.01 21.20 -17.01
N GLY A 40 -26.29 20.07 -16.97
CA GLY A 40 -25.82 19.35 -18.15
C GLY A 40 -24.61 19.99 -18.85
N LYS A 41 -23.93 20.95 -18.21
CA LYS A 41 -22.73 21.62 -18.73
C LYS A 41 -21.61 21.56 -17.69
N ALA A 42 -20.36 21.62 -18.14
CA ALA A 42 -19.20 21.77 -17.28
C ALA A 42 -18.06 22.48 -18.01
N ASP A 43 -17.27 23.26 -17.27
CA ASP A 43 -16.06 23.92 -17.76
C ASP A 43 -14.87 22.94 -17.89
N GLY A 44 -14.94 21.81 -17.18
CA GLY A 44 -13.93 20.77 -17.20
C GLY A 44 -14.51 19.38 -17.50
N ASN A 45 -13.69 18.33 -17.37
CA ASN A 45 -14.08 16.94 -17.62
C ASN A 45 -13.24 15.93 -16.82
N GLY A 46 -13.55 14.63 -16.97
CA GLY A 46 -12.93 13.52 -16.25
C GLY A 46 -11.42 13.32 -16.47
N SER A 47 -10.84 13.91 -17.52
CA SER A 47 -9.39 13.83 -17.79
C SER A 47 -8.56 14.80 -16.93
N GLN A 48 -9.18 15.86 -16.39
CA GLN A 48 -8.48 16.94 -15.68
C GLN A 48 -8.29 16.67 -14.18
N LYS A 49 -8.08 15.40 -13.77
CA LYS A 49 -7.93 15.00 -12.36
C LYS A 49 -6.77 15.70 -11.65
N ASN A 50 -5.72 16.05 -12.38
CA ASN A 50 -4.56 16.74 -11.80
C ASN A 50 -4.91 18.16 -11.36
N LEU A 51 -5.82 18.81 -12.08
CA LEU A 51 -6.22 20.21 -11.88
C LEU A 51 -7.44 20.34 -10.98
N LEU A 52 -8.46 19.51 -11.21
CA LEU A 52 -9.76 19.56 -10.52
C LEU A 52 -9.85 18.60 -9.33
N GLY A 53 -8.80 17.80 -9.11
CA GLY A 53 -8.88 16.63 -8.26
C GLY A 53 -9.75 15.52 -8.86
N GLY A 54 -9.72 14.34 -8.25
CA GLY A 54 -10.57 13.22 -8.68
C GLY A 54 -12.06 13.52 -8.54
N LYS A 55 -12.46 14.22 -7.47
CA LYS A 55 -13.88 14.55 -7.21
C LYS A 55 -14.43 15.57 -8.21
N GLY A 56 -13.73 16.69 -8.41
CA GLY A 56 -14.17 17.75 -9.33
C GLY A 56 -14.21 17.27 -10.77
N ALA A 57 -13.20 16.52 -11.21
CA ALA A 57 -13.18 15.91 -12.54
C ALA A 57 -14.38 14.96 -12.76
N ASN A 58 -14.71 14.13 -11.78
CA ASN A 58 -15.86 13.21 -11.90
C ASN A 58 -17.22 13.91 -11.78
N LEU A 59 -17.33 15.00 -11.01
CA LEU A 59 -18.54 15.83 -10.97
C LEU A 59 -18.82 16.47 -12.33
N ALA A 60 -17.79 17.04 -12.96
CA ALA A 60 -17.88 17.57 -14.31
C ALA A 60 -18.26 16.49 -15.32
N GLU A 61 -17.58 15.33 -15.26
CA GLU A 61 -17.85 14.20 -16.16
C GLU A 61 -19.28 13.68 -16.05
N MET A 62 -19.79 13.50 -14.82
CA MET A 62 -21.18 13.08 -14.58
C MET A 62 -22.18 14.05 -15.23
N GLY A 63 -21.96 15.36 -15.07
CA GLY A 63 -22.80 16.38 -15.69
C GLY A 63 -22.81 16.28 -17.23
N LEU A 64 -21.64 16.06 -17.84
CA LEU A 64 -21.49 15.93 -19.30
C LEU A 64 -22.16 14.67 -19.88
N ILE A 65 -22.19 13.57 -19.13
CA ILE A 65 -22.85 12.32 -19.55
C ILE A 65 -24.33 12.24 -19.18
N GLY A 66 -24.92 13.36 -18.76
CA GLY A 66 -26.37 13.47 -18.50
C GLY A 66 -26.83 12.86 -17.17
N ILE A 67 -25.93 12.69 -16.20
CA ILE A 67 -26.29 12.29 -14.84
C ILE A 67 -26.74 13.53 -14.04
N PRO A 68 -27.82 13.44 -13.25
CA PRO A 68 -28.32 14.58 -12.48
C PRO A 68 -27.38 14.92 -11.33
N VAL A 69 -26.53 15.94 -11.51
CA VAL A 69 -25.60 16.45 -10.50
C VAL A 69 -26.06 17.85 -10.06
N PRO A 70 -26.13 18.14 -8.75
CA PRO A 70 -26.37 19.50 -8.27
C PRO A 70 -25.29 20.46 -8.76
N ALA A 71 -25.68 21.67 -9.17
CA ALA A 71 -24.75 22.64 -9.72
C ALA A 71 -23.71 23.11 -8.69
N GLY A 72 -22.52 23.41 -9.15
CA GLY A 72 -21.39 23.79 -8.32
C GLY A 72 -20.19 24.25 -9.14
N PHE A 73 -19.05 24.37 -8.47
CA PHE A 73 -17.78 24.68 -9.08
C PHE A 73 -16.61 24.08 -8.28
N THR A 74 -15.48 23.91 -8.95
CA THR A 74 -14.22 23.42 -8.37
C THR A 74 -13.16 24.51 -8.42
N ILE A 75 -12.56 24.82 -7.28
CA ILE A 75 -11.34 25.61 -7.14
C ILE A 75 -10.15 24.67 -7.33
N THR A 76 -9.24 24.99 -8.24
CA THR A 76 -8.18 24.06 -8.69
C THR A 76 -7.13 23.72 -7.63
N THR A 77 -6.43 22.62 -7.82
CA THR A 77 -5.23 22.23 -7.03
C THR A 77 -4.12 23.27 -7.11
N GLU A 78 -3.96 23.96 -8.24
CA GLU A 78 -2.98 25.03 -8.42
C GLU A 78 -3.19 26.21 -7.44
N VAL A 79 -4.45 26.49 -7.08
CA VAL A 79 -4.76 27.51 -6.05
C VAL A 79 -4.26 27.06 -4.67
N CYS A 80 -4.33 25.77 -4.36
CA CYS A 80 -3.77 25.21 -3.12
C CYS A 80 -2.24 25.38 -3.10
N THR A 81 -1.56 25.02 -4.19
CA THR A 81 -0.11 25.24 -4.33
C THR A 81 0.25 26.71 -4.17
N TYR A 82 -0.45 27.60 -4.89
CA TYR A 82 -0.25 29.05 -4.77
C TYR A 82 -0.46 29.54 -3.34
N TYR A 83 -1.51 29.05 -2.65
CA TYR A 83 -1.82 29.41 -1.27
C TYR A 83 -0.63 29.12 -0.35
N TYR A 84 -0.04 27.93 -0.44
CA TYR A 84 1.15 27.59 0.36
C TYR A 84 2.39 28.39 -0.05
N ASP A 85 2.68 28.51 -1.35
CA ASP A 85 3.87 29.21 -1.87
C ASP A 85 3.87 30.72 -1.54
N ASN A 86 2.70 31.32 -1.30
CA ASN A 86 2.54 32.74 -1.04
C ASN A 86 2.19 33.07 0.42
N GLY A 87 2.54 32.18 1.35
CA GLY A 87 2.34 32.41 2.79
C GLY A 87 0.86 32.44 3.18
N LYS A 88 0.09 31.47 2.69
CA LYS A 88 -1.35 31.28 2.92
C LYS A 88 -2.20 32.45 2.39
N LYS A 89 -1.88 32.92 1.17
CA LYS A 89 -2.61 34.01 0.49
C LYS A 89 -3.15 33.57 -0.86
N TYR A 90 -4.32 34.06 -1.24
CA TYR A 90 -4.98 33.72 -2.50
C TYR A 90 -4.55 34.59 -3.69
N PRO A 91 -4.67 34.07 -4.93
CA PRO A 91 -4.61 34.90 -6.13
C PRO A 91 -5.65 36.02 -6.06
N LYS A 92 -5.29 37.22 -6.52
CA LYS A 92 -6.18 38.41 -6.44
C LYS A 92 -7.50 38.23 -7.20
N THR A 93 -7.52 37.39 -8.24
CA THR A 93 -8.71 37.14 -9.08
C THR A 93 -9.69 36.15 -8.47
N LEU A 94 -9.24 35.30 -7.52
CA LEU A 94 -10.01 34.17 -7.03
C LEU A 94 -11.38 34.57 -6.46
N LYS A 95 -11.45 35.66 -5.69
CA LYS A 95 -12.70 36.13 -5.10
C LYS A 95 -13.75 36.49 -6.16
N ALA A 96 -13.35 37.18 -7.22
CA ALA A 96 -14.24 37.55 -8.31
C ALA A 96 -14.72 36.31 -9.09
N GLU A 97 -13.80 35.36 -9.35
CA GLU A 97 -14.14 34.10 -10.01
C GLU A 97 -15.11 33.23 -9.19
N ILE A 98 -14.98 33.21 -7.86
CA ILE A 98 -15.93 32.52 -6.98
C ILE A 98 -17.32 33.15 -7.07
N GLU A 99 -17.45 34.47 -6.94
CA GLU A 99 -18.76 35.14 -7.03
C GLU A 99 -19.42 34.96 -8.40
N GLU A 100 -18.66 34.98 -9.49
CA GLU A 100 -19.16 34.68 -10.83
C GLU A 100 -19.77 33.28 -10.92
N ASN A 101 -19.12 32.28 -10.31
CA ASN A 101 -19.60 30.90 -10.34
C ASN A 101 -20.73 30.65 -9.34
N ILE A 102 -20.81 31.38 -8.22
CA ILE A 102 -21.99 31.39 -7.35
C ILE A 102 -23.21 31.85 -8.15
N ALA A 103 -23.11 32.94 -8.91
CA ALA A 103 -24.22 33.43 -9.73
C ALA A 103 -24.71 32.40 -10.77
N LYS A 104 -23.80 31.63 -11.37
CA LYS A 104 -24.17 30.51 -12.27
C LYS A 104 -24.89 29.38 -11.53
N VAL A 105 -24.45 29.06 -10.30
CA VAL A 105 -25.14 28.06 -9.46
C VAL A 105 -26.53 28.54 -9.09
N GLU A 106 -26.69 29.81 -8.72
CA GLU A 106 -27.98 30.44 -8.42
C GLU A 106 -28.95 30.34 -9.61
N GLU A 107 -28.48 30.67 -10.82
CA GLU A 107 -29.26 30.56 -12.06
C GLU A 107 -29.75 29.13 -12.31
N VAL A 108 -28.86 28.14 -12.23
CA VAL A 108 -29.21 26.73 -12.50
C VAL A 108 -30.12 26.15 -11.42
N MET A 109 -29.92 26.53 -10.16
CA MET A 109 -30.70 25.98 -9.04
C MET A 109 -31.99 26.74 -8.77
N GLY A 110 -32.18 27.94 -9.34
CA GLY A 110 -33.23 28.88 -8.94
C GLY A 110 -33.14 29.31 -7.46
N LYS A 111 -31.94 29.14 -6.88
CA LYS A 111 -31.43 29.46 -5.53
C LYS A 111 -30.93 30.91 -5.41
N LYS A 112 -30.89 31.55 -4.24
CA LYS A 112 -29.97 32.70 -3.99
C LYS A 112 -29.17 32.55 -2.69
N PHE A 113 -27.85 32.78 -2.75
CA PHE A 113 -26.92 32.57 -1.64
C PHE A 113 -27.03 33.69 -0.60
N GLY A 114 -27.49 33.35 0.61
CA GLY A 114 -27.80 34.31 1.67
C GLY A 114 -29.15 35.00 1.55
N ASP A 115 -30.05 34.50 0.70
CA ASP A 115 -31.40 35.06 0.54
C ASP A 115 -32.36 34.62 1.66
N LEU A 116 -33.26 35.52 2.07
CA LEU A 116 -34.20 35.31 3.18
C LEU A 116 -35.58 34.81 2.72
N GLU A 117 -35.78 34.59 1.43
CA GLU A 117 -37.01 33.99 0.89
C GLU A 117 -36.76 32.61 0.27
N ASN A 118 -35.71 32.49 -0.54
CA ASN A 118 -35.36 31.27 -1.24
C ASN A 118 -33.85 30.96 -1.13
N PRO A 119 -33.39 30.55 0.07
CA PRO A 119 -31.98 30.37 0.34
C PRO A 119 -31.36 29.22 -0.48
N LEU A 120 -30.20 29.51 -1.06
CA LEU A 120 -29.24 28.53 -1.55
C LEU A 120 -28.27 28.21 -0.43
N LEU A 121 -28.20 26.94 -0.03
CA LEU A 121 -27.13 26.44 0.84
C LEU A 121 -26.12 25.67 -0.01
N LEU A 122 -24.86 25.66 0.43
CA LEU A 122 -23.74 25.03 -0.25
C LEU A 122 -23.11 23.92 0.60
N SER A 123 -22.43 22.99 -0.06
CA SER A 123 -21.47 22.09 0.55
C SER A 123 -20.07 22.41 0.05
N VAL A 124 -19.09 22.27 0.92
CA VAL A 124 -17.66 22.44 0.59
C VAL A 124 -16.95 21.13 0.87
N ARG A 125 -16.40 20.55 -0.20
CA ARG A 125 -15.79 19.21 -0.19
C ARG A 125 -14.40 19.25 -0.80
N SER A 126 -13.42 18.82 -0.04
CA SER A 126 -12.07 18.57 -0.54
C SER A 126 -12.03 17.54 -1.68
N GLY A 127 -10.99 17.62 -2.52
CA GLY A 127 -10.76 16.65 -3.59
C GLY A 127 -9.33 16.71 -4.15
N ALA A 128 -8.45 15.85 -3.66
CA ALA A 128 -7.11 15.70 -4.23
C ALA A 128 -7.14 14.88 -5.53
N ARG A 129 -6.01 14.88 -6.27
CA ARG A 129 -5.82 14.08 -7.49
C ARG A 129 -6.09 12.59 -7.25
N GLU A 130 -5.47 12.06 -6.21
CA GLU A 130 -5.73 10.72 -5.70
C GLU A 130 -6.75 10.76 -4.57
N SER A 131 -7.62 9.75 -4.54
CA SER A 131 -8.66 9.68 -3.52
C SER A 131 -8.03 9.36 -2.15
N MET A 132 -8.31 10.19 -1.14
CA MET A 132 -7.93 10.00 0.26
C MET A 132 -9.20 9.84 1.14
N PRO A 133 -9.87 8.67 1.12
CA PRO A 133 -11.15 8.48 1.81
C PRO A 133 -11.00 8.63 3.32
N GLY A 134 -11.91 9.37 3.95
CA GLY A 134 -11.91 9.59 5.39
C GLY A 134 -10.87 10.59 5.89
N MET A 135 -9.99 11.13 5.04
CA MET A 135 -8.85 11.93 5.52
C MET A 135 -9.09 13.44 5.55
N MET A 136 -10.02 13.92 4.73
CA MET A 136 -10.26 15.34 4.51
C MET A 136 -11.70 15.72 4.83
N ASP A 137 -11.86 16.93 5.33
CA ASP A 137 -13.13 17.41 5.86
C ASP A 137 -14.15 17.76 4.76
N THR A 138 -15.42 17.64 5.11
CA THR A 138 -16.57 18.06 4.31
C THR A 138 -17.43 18.93 5.20
N ILE A 139 -17.93 20.04 4.66
CA ILE A 139 -18.85 20.94 5.36
C ILE A 139 -20.15 20.98 4.57
N LEU A 140 -21.27 20.70 5.23
CA LEU A 140 -22.61 20.74 4.64
C LEU A 140 -23.37 21.96 5.15
N ASN A 141 -24.49 22.29 4.49
CA ASN A 141 -25.43 23.34 4.90
C ASN A 141 -24.82 24.77 5.01
N LEU A 142 -23.70 25.03 4.35
CA LEU A 142 -23.02 26.33 4.37
C LEU A 142 -23.92 27.44 3.81
N GLY A 143 -23.97 28.57 4.51
CA GLY A 143 -24.82 29.71 4.20
C GLY A 143 -26.02 29.86 5.14
N ILE A 144 -26.24 28.90 6.05
CA ILE A 144 -27.27 29.01 7.09
C ILE A 144 -26.79 29.90 8.25
N ASN A 145 -27.69 30.72 8.75
CA ASN A 145 -27.50 31.67 9.85
C ASN A 145 -28.84 31.88 10.58
N ASP A 146 -28.88 32.74 11.60
CA ASP A 146 -30.08 32.97 12.42
C ASP A 146 -31.30 33.45 11.60
N GLU A 147 -31.10 34.16 10.49
CA GLU A 147 -32.20 34.64 9.64
C GLU A 147 -32.58 33.62 8.56
N VAL A 148 -31.58 32.96 7.97
CA VAL A 148 -31.75 31.96 6.90
C VAL A 148 -32.41 30.69 7.44
N VAL A 149 -32.16 30.30 8.70
CA VAL A 149 -32.84 29.13 9.29
C VAL A 149 -34.35 29.34 9.40
N GLU A 150 -34.78 30.56 9.73
CA GLU A 150 -36.21 30.92 9.78
C GLU A 150 -36.85 30.93 8.39
N ALA A 151 -36.13 31.49 7.40
CA ALA A 151 -36.54 31.44 6.00
C ALA A 151 -36.69 29.99 5.50
N LEU A 152 -35.73 29.13 5.83
CA LEU A 152 -35.73 27.72 5.48
C LEU A 152 -36.87 26.96 6.16
N ALA A 153 -37.13 27.23 7.44
CA ALA A 153 -38.24 26.65 8.20
C ALA A 153 -39.60 27.01 7.57
N LYS A 154 -39.79 28.29 7.24
CA LYS A 154 -41.02 28.79 6.60
C LYS A 154 -41.21 28.20 5.21
N LYS A 155 -40.16 28.15 4.40
CA LYS A 155 -40.23 27.69 3.01
C LYS A 155 -40.53 26.19 2.90
N THR A 156 -39.94 25.39 3.78
CA THR A 156 -40.13 23.93 3.78
C THR A 156 -41.35 23.48 4.57
N GLY A 157 -41.94 24.37 5.40
CA GLY A 157 -42.98 24.00 6.35
C GLY A 157 -42.49 23.00 7.41
N ASN A 158 -41.17 22.89 7.60
CA ASN A 158 -40.53 21.91 8.47
C ASN A 158 -39.43 22.59 9.31
N ALA A 159 -39.86 23.23 10.40
CA ALA A 159 -38.96 23.92 11.32
C ALA A 159 -37.91 22.98 11.92
N LYS A 160 -38.29 21.75 12.26
CA LYS A 160 -37.37 20.74 12.78
C LYS A 160 -36.20 20.48 11.82
N PHE A 161 -36.48 20.29 10.54
CA PHE A 161 -35.45 20.12 9.50
C PHE A 161 -34.49 21.32 9.42
N ALA A 162 -35.02 22.54 9.44
CA ALA A 162 -34.21 23.74 9.33
C ALA A 162 -33.25 23.89 10.53
N TRP A 163 -33.77 23.74 11.75
CA TRP A 163 -32.99 23.82 12.98
C TRP A 163 -32.00 22.65 13.13
N ASP A 164 -32.36 21.43 12.69
CA ASP A 164 -31.44 20.30 12.64
C ASP A 164 -30.28 20.55 11.66
N SER A 165 -30.58 21.13 10.49
CA SER A 165 -29.56 21.49 9.51
C SER A 165 -28.62 22.57 10.06
N TYR A 166 -29.14 23.51 10.87
CA TYR A 166 -28.34 24.56 11.47
C TYR A 166 -27.41 24.04 12.59
N ARG A 167 -27.92 23.21 13.52
CA ARG A 167 -27.05 22.63 14.55
C ARG A 167 -25.95 21.75 13.95
N ARG A 168 -26.25 20.99 12.89
CA ARG A 168 -25.25 20.21 12.14
C ARG A 168 -24.19 21.11 11.53
N PHE A 169 -24.60 22.21 10.90
CA PHE A 169 -23.65 23.17 10.35
C PHE A 169 -22.74 23.75 11.43
N LEU A 170 -23.30 24.12 12.59
CA LEU A 170 -22.53 24.65 13.71
C LEU A 170 -21.50 23.64 14.23
N GLN A 171 -21.89 22.37 14.40
CA GLN A 171 -20.98 21.30 14.81
C GLN A 171 -19.85 21.10 13.78
N MET A 172 -20.21 20.92 12.51
CA MET A 172 -19.24 20.67 11.43
C MET A 172 -18.29 21.86 11.21
N TYR A 173 -18.83 23.08 11.13
CA TYR A 173 -18.04 24.28 10.90
C TYR A 173 -17.23 24.65 12.16
N GLY A 174 -17.82 24.51 13.34
CA GLY A 174 -17.17 24.77 14.61
C GLY A 174 -15.97 23.85 14.86
N SER A 175 -16.11 22.54 14.59
CA SER A 175 -15.00 21.59 14.64
C SER A 175 -13.97 21.86 13.54
N VAL A 176 -14.37 21.86 12.26
CA VAL A 176 -13.42 21.86 11.13
C VAL A 176 -12.77 23.22 10.87
N VAL A 177 -13.52 24.31 10.99
CA VAL A 177 -13.05 25.66 10.60
C VAL A 177 -12.65 26.49 11.81
N MET A 178 -13.33 26.29 12.94
CA MET A 178 -13.06 27.02 14.18
C MET A 178 -12.24 26.21 15.19
N GLU A 179 -11.84 24.97 14.83
CA GLU A 179 -10.94 24.09 15.60
C GLU A 179 -11.43 23.83 17.03
N VAL A 180 -12.76 23.73 17.20
CA VAL A 180 -13.40 23.40 18.47
C VAL A 180 -13.57 21.88 18.56
N GLU A 181 -12.59 21.21 19.16
CA GLU A 181 -12.54 19.75 19.32
C GLU A 181 -12.44 19.36 20.82
N ALA A 182 -12.37 18.06 21.09
CA ALA A 182 -12.16 17.53 22.44
C ALA A 182 -10.75 17.89 22.95
N GLU A 183 -10.66 18.42 24.17
CA GLU A 183 -9.37 18.79 24.77
C GLU A 183 -8.67 17.60 25.44
N GLU A 184 -7.39 17.77 25.81
CA GLU A 184 -6.60 16.71 26.46
C GLU A 184 -7.26 16.24 27.77
N GLY A 185 -7.64 14.96 27.82
CA GLY A 185 -8.37 14.35 28.94
C GLY A 185 -9.88 14.26 28.74
N GLU A 186 -10.43 14.88 27.70
CA GLU A 186 -11.80 14.64 27.24
C GLU A 186 -11.83 13.39 26.33
N HIS A 187 -12.79 12.50 26.58
CA HIS A 187 -12.96 11.27 25.77
C HIS A 187 -14.19 11.32 24.85
N HIS A 188 -14.96 12.41 24.91
CA HIS A 188 -16.18 12.61 24.15
C HIS A 188 -16.12 13.94 23.42
N ASP A 189 -16.71 13.98 22.24
CA ASP A 189 -16.89 15.21 21.46
C ASP A 189 -17.76 16.21 22.28
N PRO A 190 -17.31 17.47 22.45
CA PRO A 190 -18.05 18.46 23.24
C PRO A 190 -19.45 18.78 22.68
N TYR A 191 -19.68 18.66 21.37
CA TYR A 191 -21.00 18.82 20.75
C TYR A 191 -21.93 17.65 21.13
N GLU A 192 -21.41 16.43 21.15
CA GLU A 192 -22.17 15.23 21.56
C GLU A 192 -22.58 15.30 23.04
N VAL A 193 -21.74 15.84 23.91
CA VAL A 193 -22.08 16.07 25.32
C VAL A 193 -23.30 16.98 25.47
N ILE A 194 -23.42 18.01 24.63
CA ILE A 194 -24.58 18.91 24.62
C ILE A 194 -25.82 18.20 24.05
N LEU A 195 -25.67 17.43 22.98
CA LEU A 195 -26.76 16.62 22.41
C LEU A 195 -27.28 15.58 23.40
N ASP A 196 -26.41 14.90 24.14
CA ASP A 196 -26.80 13.94 25.16
C ASP A 196 -27.58 14.60 26.31
N LYS A 197 -27.19 15.80 26.72
CA LYS A 197 -27.98 16.61 27.67
C LYS A 197 -29.36 16.96 27.11
N ALA A 198 -29.44 17.35 25.82
CA ALA A 198 -30.70 17.63 25.16
C ALA A 198 -31.61 16.38 25.13
N LYS A 199 -31.07 15.23 24.70
CA LYS A 199 -31.78 13.94 24.66
C LYS A 199 -32.28 13.52 26.04
N ALA A 200 -31.44 13.63 27.07
CA ALA A 200 -31.79 13.29 28.44
C ALA A 200 -32.92 14.18 28.97
N LYS A 201 -32.88 15.49 28.69
CA LYS A 201 -33.92 16.45 29.07
C LYS A 201 -35.24 16.20 28.33
N ALA A 202 -35.16 15.88 27.05
CA ALA A 202 -36.28 15.54 26.17
C ALA A 202 -36.86 14.13 26.40
N LYS A 203 -36.14 13.27 27.14
CA LYS A 203 -36.45 11.84 27.36
C LYS A 203 -36.57 11.05 26.05
N VAL A 204 -35.76 11.38 25.06
CA VAL A 204 -35.67 10.66 23.79
C VAL A 204 -34.40 9.82 23.73
N LYS A 205 -34.42 8.76 22.92
CA LYS A 205 -33.28 7.83 22.79
C LYS A 205 -32.27 8.28 21.74
N ASP A 206 -32.71 9.02 20.73
CA ASP A 206 -31.91 9.42 19.58
C ASP A 206 -32.22 10.88 19.19
N ASP A 207 -31.31 11.49 18.44
CA ASP A 207 -31.41 12.90 18.01
C ASP A 207 -32.66 13.14 17.16
N SER A 208 -33.14 12.12 16.45
CA SER A 208 -34.36 12.21 15.64
C SER A 208 -35.63 12.38 16.49
N GLY A 209 -35.55 12.13 17.79
CA GLY A 209 -36.62 12.41 18.75
C GLY A 209 -36.75 13.89 19.13
N LEU A 210 -35.72 14.73 18.91
CA LEU A 210 -35.73 16.13 19.34
C LEU A 210 -36.75 16.97 18.54
N SER A 211 -37.44 17.87 19.24
CA SER A 211 -38.36 18.87 18.70
C SER A 211 -37.61 20.09 18.14
N ALA A 212 -38.31 20.96 17.41
CA ALA A 212 -37.70 22.18 16.86
C ALA A 212 -37.22 23.12 17.98
N GLU A 213 -37.99 23.23 19.07
CA GLU A 213 -37.67 24.06 20.24
C GLU A 213 -36.42 23.54 20.97
N GLU A 214 -36.27 22.22 21.07
CA GLU A 214 -35.07 21.61 21.66
C GLU A 214 -33.85 21.81 20.77
N LEU A 215 -34.01 21.74 19.44
CA LEU A 215 -32.93 22.02 18.49
C LEU A 215 -32.50 23.49 18.52
N GLN A 216 -33.43 24.44 18.71
CA GLN A 216 -33.09 25.85 18.94
C GLN A 216 -32.23 26.03 20.18
N TRP A 217 -32.54 25.32 21.26
CA TRP A 217 -31.71 25.31 22.46
C TRP A 217 -30.32 24.76 22.17
N VAL A 218 -30.21 23.62 21.46
CA VAL A 218 -28.92 23.05 21.04
C VAL A 218 -28.11 24.04 20.21
N VAL A 219 -28.73 24.74 19.25
CA VAL A 219 -28.07 25.78 18.44
C VAL A 219 -27.48 26.88 19.32
N ALA A 220 -28.23 27.37 20.30
CA ALA A 220 -27.74 28.40 21.23
C ALA A 220 -26.54 27.91 22.06
N GLU A 221 -26.60 26.69 22.58
CA GLU A 221 -25.50 26.08 23.34
C GLU A 221 -24.27 25.81 22.46
N PHE A 222 -24.45 25.38 21.21
CA PHE A 222 -23.33 25.21 20.26
C PHE A 222 -22.64 26.53 19.96
N LYS A 223 -23.39 27.62 19.74
CA LYS A 223 -22.80 28.96 19.56
C LYS A 223 -22.05 29.42 20.81
N ALA A 224 -22.58 29.14 22.00
CA ALA A 224 -21.93 29.45 23.27
C ALA A 224 -20.61 28.67 23.42
N LEU A 225 -20.62 27.36 23.16
CA LEU A 225 -19.44 26.50 23.17
C LEU A 225 -18.37 27.00 22.19
N ILE A 226 -18.76 27.32 20.96
CA ILE A 226 -17.85 27.85 19.94
C ILE A 226 -17.20 29.14 20.43
N LYS A 227 -18.00 30.06 20.99
CA LYS A 227 -17.49 31.33 21.52
C LYS A 227 -16.56 31.14 22.70
N GLU A 228 -16.89 30.22 23.60
CA GLU A 228 -16.09 29.89 24.78
C GLU A 228 -14.72 29.32 24.39
N ARG A 229 -14.69 28.29 23.53
CA ARG A 229 -13.45 27.57 23.17
C ARG A 229 -12.61 28.30 22.12
N SER A 230 -13.23 28.87 21.08
CA SER A 230 -12.48 29.56 20.01
C SER A 230 -12.18 31.03 20.29
N GLY A 231 -12.85 31.64 21.28
CA GLY A 231 -12.80 33.07 21.57
C GLY A 231 -13.47 33.96 20.51
N LYS A 232 -14.14 33.39 19.50
CA LYS A 232 -14.78 34.10 18.38
C LYS A 232 -16.25 33.76 18.29
N ASN A 233 -17.08 34.72 17.89
CA ASN A 233 -18.47 34.43 17.55
C ASN A 233 -18.53 33.62 16.24
N PHE A 234 -19.60 32.84 16.09
CA PHE A 234 -19.89 32.15 14.84
C PHE A 234 -20.11 33.16 13.68
N PRO A 235 -19.56 32.93 12.48
CA PRO A 235 -19.75 33.83 11.35
C PRO A 235 -21.18 33.76 10.79
N GLU A 236 -21.89 34.89 10.79
CA GLU A 236 -23.28 34.97 10.28
C GLU A 236 -23.35 35.32 8.78
N ASP A 237 -22.29 35.91 8.18
CA ASP A 237 -22.24 36.17 6.73
C ASP A 237 -21.90 34.88 5.95
N PRO A 238 -22.78 34.41 5.04
CA PRO A 238 -22.52 33.26 4.18
C PRO A 238 -21.19 33.33 3.39
N ARG A 239 -20.73 34.53 3.01
CA ARG A 239 -19.48 34.70 2.25
C ARG A 239 -18.24 34.52 3.12
N ASP A 240 -18.31 34.97 4.37
CA ASP A 240 -17.26 34.72 5.36
C ASP A 240 -17.20 33.23 5.72
N GLN A 241 -18.37 32.58 5.86
CA GLN A 241 -18.45 31.13 6.03
C GLN A 241 -17.77 30.39 4.88
N LEU A 242 -18.07 30.74 3.61
CA LEU A 242 -17.45 30.11 2.44
C LEU A 242 -15.93 30.30 2.44
N THR A 243 -15.46 31.52 2.74
CA THR A 243 -14.03 31.82 2.83
C THR A 243 -13.35 30.99 3.91
N GLY A 244 -13.96 30.85 5.09
CA GLY A 244 -13.47 30.00 6.17
C GLY A 244 -13.38 28.53 5.78
N ALA A 245 -14.42 28.00 5.13
CA ALA A 245 -14.46 26.62 4.65
C ALA A 245 -13.38 26.33 3.59
N VAL A 246 -13.15 27.23 2.63
CA VAL A 246 -12.08 27.08 1.62
C VAL A 246 -10.70 27.11 2.28
N ASN A 247 -10.47 27.99 3.25
CA ASN A 247 -9.22 28.02 4.03
C ASN A 247 -8.99 26.70 4.78
N ALA A 248 -10.01 26.18 5.46
CA ALA A 248 -9.93 24.93 6.22
C ALA A 248 -9.57 23.73 5.31
N VAL A 249 -10.18 23.65 4.12
CA VAL A 249 -9.84 22.59 3.15
C VAL A 249 -8.38 22.66 2.68
N PHE A 250 -7.85 23.86 2.40
CA PHE A 250 -6.44 23.97 2.03
C PHE A 250 -5.51 23.68 3.20
N ASN A 251 -5.84 24.13 4.41
CA ASN A 251 -5.06 23.83 5.62
C ASN A 251 -5.05 22.31 5.91
N SER A 252 -6.17 21.60 5.72
CA SER A 252 -6.25 20.16 6.00
C SER A 252 -5.32 19.31 5.14
N TRP A 253 -4.84 19.83 3.99
CA TRP A 253 -3.80 19.18 3.20
C TRP A 253 -2.51 18.97 4.00
N ASN A 254 -2.14 19.88 4.90
CA ASN A 254 -0.91 19.76 5.70
C ASN A 254 -1.16 19.36 7.16
N ASN A 255 -2.32 18.78 7.47
CA ASN A 255 -2.56 18.21 8.80
C ASN A 255 -1.84 16.86 8.94
N ASP A 256 -1.47 16.49 10.16
CA ASP A 256 -0.70 15.28 10.47
C ASP A 256 -1.29 14.01 9.85
N ARG A 257 -2.61 13.85 9.93
CA ARG A 257 -3.32 12.70 9.33
C ARG A 257 -3.14 12.62 7.82
N ALA A 258 -3.22 13.76 7.12
CA ALA A 258 -3.04 13.82 5.67
C ALA A 258 -1.59 13.50 5.27
N ILE A 259 -0.62 14.02 6.03
CA ILE A 259 0.81 13.73 5.85
C ILE A 259 1.08 12.22 5.99
N VAL A 260 0.62 11.60 7.08
CA VAL A 260 0.78 10.16 7.33
C VAL A 260 0.17 9.31 6.22
N TYR A 261 -1.02 9.68 5.76
CA TYR A 261 -1.68 8.99 4.66
C TYR A 261 -0.90 9.14 3.35
N ARG A 262 -0.44 10.36 3.04
CA ARG A 262 0.35 10.62 1.84
C ARG A 262 1.64 9.82 1.81
N GLN A 263 2.38 9.77 2.91
CA GLN A 263 3.59 8.96 3.05
C GLN A 263 3.28 7.48 2.81
N LYS A 264 2.25 6.93 3.46
CA LYS A 264 1.88 5.51 3.32
C LYS A 264 1.59 5.11 1.87
N TYR A 265 0.97 6.01 1.10
CA TYR A 265 0.56 5.74 -0.29
C TYR A 265 1.45 6.40 -1.34
N GLY A 266 2.58 7.01 -0.94
CA GLY A 266 3.50 7.70 -1.84
C GLY A 266 2.87 8.87 -2.61
N ILE A 267 1.95 9.62 -2.00
CA ILE A 267 1.29 10.78 -2.61
C ILE A 267 2.14 12.03 -2.34
N PRO A 268 2.65 12.73 -3.38
CA PRO A 268 3.48 13.92 -3.17
C PRO A 268 2.71 15.10 -2.55
N ALA A 269 3.31 15.78 -1.58
CA ALA A 269 2.74 16.99 -0.96
C ALA A 269 2.52 18.12 -1.97
N ALA A 270 3.37 18.21 -3.00
CA ALA A 270 3.29 19.25 -4.04
C ALA A 270 2.00 19.19 -4.89
N TRP A 271 1.24 18.10 -4.86
CA TRP A 271 0.02 17.97 -5.66
C TRP A 271 -1.13 18.85 -5.17
N GLY A 272 -1.15 19.22 -3.89
CA GLY A 272 -2.25 19.98 -3.29
C GLY A 272 -3.61 19.26 -3.35
N THR A 273 -4.67 19.99 -3.00
CA THR A 273 -6.06 19.53 -3.02
C THR A 273 -6.96 20.58 -3.67
N ALA A 274 -7.98 20.15 -4.43
CA ALA A 274 -9.00 21.04 -4.97
C ALA A 274 -10.15 21.21 -3.96
N VAL A 275 -10.95 22.27 -4.14
CA VAL A 275 -12.14 22.55 -3.33
C VAL A 275 -13.37 22.51 -4.21
N ASN A 276 -14.31 21.61 -3.91
CA ASN A 276 -15.57 21.49 -4.63
C ASN A 276 -16.67 22.17 -3.82
N VAL A 277 -17.25 23.24 -4.38
CA VAL A 277 -18.38 23.97 -3.80
C VAL A 277 -19.62 23.58 -4.59
N GLN A 278 -20.62 23.00 -3.93
CA GLN A 278 -21.77 22.40 -4.60
C GLN A 278 -23.07 22.75 -3.90
N ALA A 279 -24.13 23.05 -4.65
CA ALA A 279 -25.46 23.31 -4.12
C ALA A 279 -25.96 22.14 -3.25
N MET A 280 -26.51 22.46 -2.09
CA MET A 280 -27.14 21.48 -1.22
C MET A 280 -28.42 20.93 -1.84
N VAL A 281 -28.57 19.62 -1.70
CA VAL A 281 -29.80 18.87 -1.86
C VAL A 281 -30.02 18.08 -0.57
N PHE A 282 -31.27 17.98 -0.12
CA PHE A 282 -31.56 17.51 1.24
C PHE A 282 -32.22 16.14 1.24
N GLY A 283 -31.60 15.18 1.93
CA GLY A 283 -32.16 13.85 2.18
C GLY A 283 -33.04 13.76 3.43
N ASN A 284 -33.14 14.85 4.19
CA ASN A 284 -33.78 14.95 5.52
C ASN A 284 -35.01 15.88 5.55
N THR A 285 -35.74 15.98 4.44
CA THR A 285 -36.99 16.75 4.37
C THR A 285 -38.25 15.91 4.66
N GLY A 286 -38.08 14.63 5.03
CA GLY A 286 -39.18 13.70 5.31
C GLY A 286 -39.02 12.34 4.62
N THR A 287 -40.12 11.58 4.57
CA THR A 287 -40.13 10.16 4.20
C THR A 287 -39.95 9.88 2.70
N THR A 288 -40.13 10.88 1.84
CA THR A 288 -39.85 10.82 0.40
C THR A 288 -38.43 11.23 0.04
N SER A 289 -37.62 11.57 1.05
CA SER A 289 -36.23 11.99 0.92
C SER A 289 -35.29 10.98 1.59
N GLY A 290 -34.05 10.95 1.12
CA GLY A 290 -33.04 10.08 1.70
C GLY A 290 -31.67 10.27 1.08
N THR A 291 -30.68 9.60 1.63
CA THR A 291 -29.30 9.63 1.15
C THR A 291 -28.71 8.24 1.16
N GLY A 292 -27.69 7.99 0.34
CA GLY A 292 -27.02 6.70 0.35
C GLY A 292 -25.68 6.69 -0.35
N VAL A 293 -24.96 5.61 -0.06
CA VAL A 293 -23.65 5.28 -0.65
C VAL A 293 -23.76 3.88 -1.24
N ALA A 294 -23.35 3.72 -2.49
CA ALA A 294 -23.45 2.44 -3.16
C ALA A 294 -22.27 2.17 -4.09
N PHE A 295 -21.98 0.89 -4.29
CA PHE A 295 -21.05 0.37 -5.25
C PHE A 295 -21.83 -0.35 -6.35
N THR A 296 -21.42 -0.16 -7.59
CA THR A 296 -22.06 -0.82 -8.73
C THR A 296 -21.85 -2.34 -8.74
N ARG A 297 -20.90 -2.86 -7.96
CA ARG A 297 -20.65 -4.28 -7.65
C ARG A 297 -20.17 -4.37 -6.20
N ASP A 298 -20.26 -5.54 -5.58
CA ASP A 298 -19.75 -5.75 -4.23
C ASP A 298 -18.22 -5.49 -4.18
N PRO A 299 -17.73 -4.53 -3.38
CA PRO A 299 -16.31 -4.19 -3.32
C PRO A 299 -15.47 -5.18 -2.49
N ALA A 300 -16.09 -6.08 -1.73
CA ALA A 300 -15.45 -7.10 -0.93
C ALA A 300 -15.33 -8.43 -1.68
N THR A 301 -16.41 -8.87 -2.35
CA THR A 301 -16.46 -10.15 -3.06
C THR A 301 -16.28 -10.02 -4.57
N GLY A 302 -16.64 -8.87 -5.16
CA GLY A 302 -16.68 -8.66 -6.61
C GLY A 302 -17.94 -9.18 -7.31
N GLU A 303 -18.94 -9.66 -6.55
CA GLU A 303 -20.21 -10.09 -7.13
C GLU A 303 -20.94 -8.93 -7.83
N ASN A 304 -21.57 -9.21 -8.98
CA ASN A 304 -22.30 -8.22 -9.78
C ASN A 304 -23.69 -7.88 -9.19
N VAL A 305 -23.72 -7.44 -7.94
CA VAL A 305 -24.92 -6.96 -7.24
C VAL A 305 -24.79 -5.46 -6.93
N PHE A 306 -25.91 -4.72 -6.93
CA PHE A 306 -25.87 -3.33 -6.49
C PHE A 306 -25.76 -3.34 -4.96
N TYR A 307 -24.58 -2.99 -4.46
CA TYR A 307 -24.20 -3.14 -3.07
C TYR A 307 -24.13 -1.77 -2.41
N GLY A 308 -24.63 -1.61 -1.20
CA GLY A 308 -24.61 -0.31 -0.54
C GLY A 308 -25.69 -0.14 0.49
N GLU A 309 -25.77 1.07 1.02
CA GLU A 309 -26.59 1.42 2.15
C GLU A 309 -27.26 2.78 1.92
N TYR A 310 -28.45 2.95 2.50
CA TYR A 310 -29.18 4.21 2.45
C TYR A 310 -29.97 4.44 3.75
N LEU A 311 -30.31 5.69 3.98
CA LEU A 311 -31.19 6.13 5.06
C LEU A 311 -32.28 7.04 4.49
N ILE A 312 -33.50 6.90 5.03
CA ILE A 312 -34.63 7.79 4.76
C ILE A 312 -34.63 8.88 5.83
N ASP A 313 -34.96 10.10 5.40
CA ASP A 313 -35.02 11.27 6.26
C ASP A 313 -33.69 11.48 7.02
N ALA A 314 -32.61 11.63 6.27
CA ALA A 314 -31.23 11.65 6.77
C ALA A 314 -30.30 12.46 5.86
N GLN A 315 -29.14 12.89 6.39
CA GLN A 315 -28.04 13.45 5.60
C GLN A 315 -26.91 12.43 5.41
N GLY A 316 -26.00 12.67 4.46
CA GLY A 316 -24.90 11.75 4.12
C GLY A 316 -24.04 11.36 5.33
N GLU A 317 -23.85 12.30 6.25
CA GLU A 317 -23.16 12.10 7.52
C GLU A 317 -23.74 10.94 8.34
N ASP A 318 -25.07 10.84 8.44
CA ASP A 318 -25.75 9.81 9.24
C ASP A 318 -25.45 8.40 8.71
N VAL A 319 -25.25 8.26 7.40
CA VAL A 319 -24.90 6.99 6.75
C VAL A 319 -23.46 6.58 7.08
N VAL A 320 -22.54 7.54 7.13
CA VAL A 320 -21.11 7.30 7.36
C VAL A 320 -20.80 7.11 8.85
N ALA A 321 -21.40 7.92 9.71
CA ALA A 321 -21.23 7.87 11.17
C ALA A 321 -21.84 6.59 11.76
N GLY A 322 -22.91 6.06 11.17
CA GLY A 322 -23.53 4.80 11.60
C GLY A 322 -24.33 4.89 12.89
N VAL A 323 -24.63 6.11 13.37
CA VAL A 323 -25.51 6.39 14.52
C VAL A 323 -26.90 5.79 14.33
N ARG A 324 -27.41 5.83 13.08
CA ARG A 324 -28.62 5.12 12.67
C ARG A 324 -28.21 3.93 11.82
N THR A 325 -28.77 2.75 12.11
CA THR A 325 -28.52 1.55 11.32
C THR A 325 -28.99 1.75 9.87
N PRO A 326 -28.07 1.79 8.88
CA PRO A 326 -28.45 1.97 7.49
C PRO A 326 -29.21 0.77 6.94
N LYS A 327 -30.11 1.00 5.98
CA LYS A 327 -30.79 -0.09 5.26
C LYS A 327 -29.98 -0.51 4.04
N PRO A 328 -29.94 -1.80 3.67
CA PRO A 328 -29.31 -2.23 2.42
C PRO A 328 -30.00 -1.62 1.21
N ILE A 329 -29.22 -1.19 0.20
CA ILE A 329 -29.74 -0.50 -1.01
C ILE A 329 -30.82 -1.31 -1.74
N ALA A 330 -30.78 -2.64 -1.68
CA ALA A 330 -31.79 -3.52 -2.27
C ALA A 330 -33.21 -3.29 -1.69
N GLN A 331 -33.31 -2.87 -0.42
CA GLN A 331 -34.59 -2.57 0.23
C GLN A 331 -35.25 -1.31 -0.35
N MET A 332 -34.46 -0.42 -0.97
CA MET A 332 -34.95 0.81 -1.59
C MET A 332 -35.95 0.53 -2.74
N ALA A 333 -35.90 -0.66 -3.34
CA ALA A 333 -36.89 -1.10 -4.31
C ALA A 333 -38.33 -1.11 -3.77
N LYS A 334 -38.50 -1.24 -2.44
CA LYS A 334 -39.79 -1.16 -1.74
C LYS A 334 -40.06 0.23 -1.21
N ASP A 335 -39.07 0.85 -0.57
CA ASP A 335 -39.27 2.11 0.15
C ASP A 335 -39.34 3.33 -0.81
N LEU A 336 -38.48 3.39 -1.84
CA LEU A 336 -38.39 4.49 -2.83
C LEU A 336 -38.28 3.94 -4.28
N PRO A 337 -39.34 3.28 -4.80
CA PRO A 337 -39.25 2.48 -6.04
C PRO A 337 -38.91 3.28 -7.30
N LYS A 338 -39.33 4.55 -7.39
CA LYS A 338 -39.03 5.42 -8.54
C LYS A 338 -37.54 5.75 -8.60
N SER A 339 -37.00 6.25 -7.49
CA SER A 339 -35.58 6.63 -7.37
C SER A 339 -34.67 5.40 -7.46
N HIS A 340 -35.06 4.24 -6.94
CA HIS A 340 -34.29 3.00 -7.09
C HIS A 340 -34.17 2.55 -8.56
N LYS A 341 -35.26 2.65 -9.34
CA LYS A 341 -35.22 2.36 -10.79
C LYS A 341 -34.29 3.31 -11.54
N GLU A 342 -34.24 4.57 -11.15
CA GLU A 342 -33.35 5.57 -11.73
C GLU A 342 -31.88 5.29 -11.38
N LEU A 343 -31.58 4.98 -10.12
CA LEU A 343 -30.24 4.55 -9.68
C LEU A 343 -29.73 3.34 -10.47
N LEU A 344 -30.58 2.34 -10.74
CA LEU A 344 -30.19 1.18 -11.54
C LEU A 344 -29.86 1.54 -13.00
N LYS A 345 -30.48 2.59 -13.56
CA LYS A 345 -30.10 3.10 -14.88
C LYS A 345 -28.75 3.82 -14.81
N ILE A 346 -28.56 4.69 -13.82
CA ILE A 346 -27.31 5.43 -13.59
C ILE A 346 -26.15 4.45 -13.36
N ARG A 347 -26.34 3.39 -12.55
CA ARG A 347 -25.38 2.30 -12.35
C ARG A 347 -24.84 1.76 -13.68
N LYS A 348 -25.72 1.48 -14.64
CA LYS A 348 -25.34 0.96 -15.96
C LYS A 348 -24.60 1.99 -16.81
N VAL A 349 -25.03 3.25 -16.78
CA VAL A 349 -24.37 4.34 -17.50
C VAL A 349 -22.95 4.52 -16.98
N LEU A 350 -22.80 4.59 -15.66
CA LEU A 350 -21.52 4.74 -14.97
C LEU A 350 -20.56 3.58 -15.25
N GLU A 351 -20.99 2.32 -15.09
CA GLU A 351 -20.11 1.17 -15.40
C GLU A 351 -19.72 1.13 -16.87
N LYS A 352 -20.65 1.46 -17.79
CA LYS A 352 -20.35 1.46 -19.22
C LYS A 352 -19.37 2.56 -19.61
N HIS A 353 -19.52 3.74 -19.01
CA HIS A 353 -18.71 4.92 -19.29
C HIS A 353 -17.30 4.80 -18.72
N PHE A 354 -17.19 4.57 -17.41
CA PHE A 354 -15.90 4.45 -16.71
C PHE A 354 -15.23 3.09 -16.91
N ARG A 355 -15.99 2.10 -17.43
CA ARG A 355 -15.54 0.73 -17.71
C ARG A 355 -14.92 0.07 -16.45
N ASP A 356 -15.45 0.44 -15.30
CA ASP A 356 -15.05 -0.05 -13.98
C ASP A 356 -16.21 0.01 -12.99
N VAL A 357 -16.07 -0.69 -11.87
CA VAL A 357 -16.99 -0.55 -10.74
C VAL A 357 -16.90 0.89 -10.20
N GLN A 358 -18.05 1.50 -10.00
CA GLN A 358 -18.13 2.84 -9.42
C GLN A 358 -18.61 2.76 -7.97
N ASP A 359 -17.98 3.56 -7.11
CA ASP A 359 -18.47 3.99 -5.81
C ASP A 359 -19.22 5.31 -6.03
N VAL A 360 -20.48 5.37 -5.58
CA VAL A 360 -21.39 6.49 -5.81
C VAL A 360 -22.03 6.97 -4.52
N GLU A 361 -22.15 8.29 -4.40
CA GLU A 361 -22.94 8.95 -3.37
C GLU A 361 -24.14 9.63 -4.02
N PHE A 362 -25.32 9.49 -3.42
CA PHE A 362 -26.55 10.07 -3.95
C PHE A 362 -27.45 10.62 -2.85
N THR A 363 -28.33 11.54 -3.22
CA THR A 363 -29.38 12.07 -2.36
C THR A 363 -30.68 12.18 -3.15
N ILE A 364 -31.78 11.95 -2.45
CA ILE A 364 -33.13 12.03 -2.97
C ILE A 364 -33.81 13.13 -2.17
N GLU A 365 -34.19 14.19 -2.86
CA GLU A 365 -34.91 15.32 -2.29
C GLU A 365 -36.32 15.29 -2.85
N GLU A 366 -37.30 14.96 -2.01
CA GLU A 366 -38.72 14.92 -2.36
C GLU A 366 -39.01 14.05 -3.60
N GLY A 367 -38.36 12.88 -3.67
CA GLY A 367 -38.47 11.93 -4.77
C GLY A 367 -37.60 12.23 -6.01
N LYS A 368 -36.89 13.36 -6.06
CA LYS A 368 -35.92 13.67 -7.13
C LYS A 368 -34.53 13.16 -6.77
N LEU A 369 -33.96 12.32 -7.63
CA LEU A 369 -32.61 11.77 -7.44
C LEU A 369 -31.52 12.74 -7.92
N TRP A 370 -30.47 12.86 -7.10
CA TRP A 370 -29.26 13.62 -7.38
C TRP A 370 -28.03 12.77 -7.07
N MET A 371 -27.06 12.77 -7.98
CA MET A 371 -25.76 12.14 -7.78
C MET A 371 -24.76 13.18 -7.28
N LEU A 372 -24.14 12.89 -6.14
CA LEU A 372 -23.22 13.80 -5.45
C LEU A 372 -21.76 13.48 -5.75
N GLN A 373 -21.47 12.22 -6.05
CA GLN A 373 -20.11 11.78 -6.31
C GLN A 373 -20.12 10.47 -7.10
N THR A 374 -19.11 10.30 -7.93
CA THR A 374 -18.68 8.99 -8.39
C THR A 374 -17.17 8.90 -8.39
N ARG A 375 -16.64 7.69 -8.22
CA ARG A 375 -15.21 7.36 -8.41
C ARG A 375 -15.07 5.87 -8.65
N ASN A 376 -13.94 5.46 -9.22
CA ASN A 376 -13.59 4.04 -9.28
C ASN A 376 -13.58 3.45 -7.86
N GLY A 377 -14.41 2.43 -7.63
CA GLY A 377 -14.59 1.85 -6.31
C GLY A 377 -13.31 1.20 -5.81
N LYS A 378 -12.86 1.58 -4.61
CA LYS A 378 -11.82 0.85 -3.87
C LYS A 378 -12.40 -0.51 -3.47
N ARG A 379 -11.59 -1.56 -3.60
CA ARG A 379 -12.05 -2.95 -3.52
C ARG A 379 -10.93 -3.84 -3.04
N THR A 380 -11.28 -5.04 -2.59
CA THR A 380 -10.31 -6.05 -2.15
C THR A 380 -9.64 -6.71 -3.35
N GLY A 381 -8.49 -7.38 -3.15
CA GLY A 381 -7.88 -8.21 -4.19
C GLY A 381 -8.81 -9.29 -4.76
N PHE A 382 -9.66 -9.90 -3.91
CA PHE A 382 -10.69 -10.85 -4.36
C PHE A 382 -11.66 -10.18 -5.34
N ALA A 383 -12.21 -9.03 -4.95
CA ALA A 383 -13.13 -8.27 -5.78
C ALA A 383 -12.46 -7.75 -7.07
N ALA A 384 -11.20 -7.30 -7.00
CA ALA A 384 -10.46 -6.82 -8.17
C ALA A 384 -10.32 -7.91 -9.24
N VAL A 385 -9.90 -9.12 -8.85
CA VAL A 385 -9.80 -10.26 -9.77
C VAL A 385 -11.18 -10.65 -10.31
N ASN A 386 -12.18 -10.77 -9.43
CA ASN A 386 -13.53 -11.17 -9.83
C ASN A 386 -14.16 -10.19 -10.82
N ILE A 387 -14.14 -8.90 -10.50
CA ILE A 387 -14.70 -7.83 -11.34
C ILE A 387 -13.99 -7.77 -12.69
N ALA A 388 -12.66 -7.80 -12.71
CA ALA A 388 -11.90 -7.72 -13.96
C ALA A 388 -12.21 -8.89 -14.90
N LEU A 389 -12.26 -10.12 -14.39
CA LEU A 389 -12.59 -11.31 -15.19
C LEU A 389 -14.04 -11.31 -15.66
N ASP A 390 -14.97 -10.90 -14.79
CA ASP A 390 -16.39 -10.88 -15.13
C ASP A 390 -16.70 -9.77 -16.16
N MET A 391 -16.07 -8.59 -16.08
CA MET A 391 -16.16 -7.54 -17.09
C MET A 391 -15.59 -7.97 -18.47
N VAL A 392 -14.58 -8.85 -18.50
CA VAL A 392 -14.10 -9.46 -19.76
C VAL A 392 -15.17 -10.39 -20.35
N LYS A 393 -15.80 -11.23 -19.52
CA LYS A 393 -16.89 -12.13 -19.97
C LYS A 393 -18.09 -11.35 -20.48
N GLU A 394 -18.40 -10.23 -19.83
CA GLU A 394 -19.44 -9.28 -20.23
C GLU A 394 -19.06 -8.44 -21.47
N ARG A 395 -17.82 -8.59 -21.97
CA ARG A 395 -17.26 -7.82 -23.11
C ARG A 395 -17.20 -6.31 -22.86
N LEU A 396 -17.15 -5.88 -21.61
CA LEU A 396 -16.99 -4.47 -21.22
C LEU A 396 -15.53 -4.03 -21.34
N ILE A 397 -14.59 -4.93 -21.05
CA ILE A 397 -13.14 -4.69 -21.13
C ILE A 397 -12.41 -5.84 -21.85
N LYS A 398 -11.22 -5.55 -22.37
CA LYS A 398 -10.31 -6.57 -22.94
C LYS A 398 -9.48 -7.23 -21.83
N LYS A 399 -8.84 -8.37 -22.13
CA LYS A 399 -7.99 -9.09 -21.16
C LYS A 399 -6.79 -8.26 -20.71
N GLU A 400 -6.20 -7.51 -21.62
CA GLU A 400 -5.09 -6.61 -21.38
C GLU A 400 -5.50 -5.49 -20.41
N GLU A 401 -6.69 -4.94 -20.61
CA GLU A 401 -7.26 -3.91 -19.74
C GLU A 401 -7.58 -4.47 -18.34
N ALA A 402 -8.11 -5.70 -18.27
CA ALA A 402 -8.34 -6.40 -17.00
C ALA A 402 -7.05 -6.58 -16.19
N ILE A 403 -5.94 -6.95 -16.84
CA ILE A 403 -4.62 -7.08 -16.19
C ILE A 403 -4.15 -5.74 -15.62
N LEU A 404 -4.28 -4.65 -16.38
CA LEU A 404 -3.87 -3.32 -15.92
C LEU A 404 -4.72 -2.82 -14.74
N ARG A 405 -5.99 -3.22 -14.66
CA ARG A 405 -6.91 -2.75 -13.61
C ARG A 405 -6.67 -3.36 -12.23
N ILE A 406 -6.09 -4.56 -12.14
CA ILE A 406 -5.84 -5.25 -10.88
C ILE A 406 -4.54 -4.72 -10.25
N PRO A 407 -4.54 -4.07 -9.06
CA PRO A 407 -3.29 -3.75 -8.37
C PRO A 407 -2.49 -5.04 -8.10
N ALA A 408 -1.21 -5.07 -8.44
CA ALA A 408 -0.45 -6.31 -8.36
C ALA A 408 -0.28 -6.81 -6.92
N ASP A 409 -0.08 -5.90 -5.96
CA ASP A 409 0.06 -6.25 -4.54
C ASP A 409 -1.20 -6.86 -3.93
N ASP A 410 -2.39 -6.43 -4.37
CA ASP A 410 -3.67 -6.95 -3.89
C ASP A 410 -3.84 -8.45 -4.14
N LEU A 411 -3.09 -9.03 -5.09
CA LEU A 411 -3.11 -10.46 -5.35
C LEU A 411 -2.64 -11.28 -4.12
N SER A 412 -1.86 -10.67 -3.23
CA SER A 412 -1.48 -11.27 -1.95
C SER A 412 -2.68 -11.61 -1.06
N HIS A 413 -3.80 -10.90 -1.19
CA HIS A 413 -5.02 -11.18 -0.42
C HIS A 413 -5.58 -12.58 -0.73
N LEU A 414 -5.43 -13.06 -1.97
CA LEU A 414 -5.85 -14.42 -2.37
C LEU A 414 -4.93 -15.52 -1.79
N LEU A 415 -3.73 -15.13 -1.35
CA LEU A 415 -2.74 -16.02 -0.73
C LEU A 415 -2.76 -15.93 0.81
N ALA A 416 -3.47 -14.96 1.38
CA ALA A 416 -3.56 -14.76 2.81
C ALA A 416 -4.16 -15.99 3.53
N PRO A 417 -3.70 -16.31 4.76
CA PRO A 417 -4.28 -17.39 5.55
C PRO A 417 -5.78 -17.19 5.82
N ILE A 418 -6.49 -18.30 5.93
CA ILE A 418 -7.90 -18.38 6.37
C ILE A 418 -7.97 -19.11 7.71
N PHE A 419 -9.11 -19.18 8.38
CA PHE A 419 -9.22 -20.06 9.54
C PHE A 419 -9.32 -21.54 9.13
N ASP A 420 -8.79 -22.43 9.98
CA ASP A 420 -9.07 -23.86 9.85
C ASP A 420 -10.56 -24.12 10.12
N ALA A 421 -11.23 -24.78 9.18
CA ALA A 421 -12.68 -24.96 9.25
C ALA A 421 -13.15 -25.82 10.44
N LYS A 422 -12.30 -26.68 11.00
CA LYS A 422 -12.64 -27.45 12.22
C LYS A 422 -12.43 -26.61 13.45
N ALA A 423 -11.30 -25.89 13.53
CA ALA A 423 -11.01 -24.97 14.63
C ALA A 423 -12.06 -23.86 14.74
N GLU A 424 -12.45 -23.26 13.60
CA GLU A 424 -13.47 -22.22 13.55
C GLU A 424 -14.85 -22.72 14.01
N LYS A 425 -15.23 -23.95 13.62
CA LYS A 425 -16.50 -24.56 14.07
C LYS A 425 -16.51 -24.87 15.56
N ALA A 426 -15.35 -25.16 16.15
CA ALA A 426 -15.21 -25.43 17.59
C ALA A 426 -15.08 -24.13 18.42
N ALA A 427 -14.72 -23.01 17.78
CA ALA A 427 -14.48 -21.75 18.46
C ALA A 427 -15.77 -21.12 18.99
N LYS A 428 -15.66 -20.45 20.15
CA LYS A 428 -16.80 -19.79 20.79
C LYS A 428 -17.08 -18.45 20.10
N LYS A 429 -18.16 -18.41 19.31
CA LYS A 429 -18.64 -17.17 18.67
C LYS A 429 -19.21 -16.22 19.73
N VAL A 430 -18.59 -15.05 19.87
CA VAL A 430 -18.98 -14.02 20.84
C VAL A 430 -19.76 -12.86 20.22
N GLY A 431 -19.72 -12.74 18.89
CA GLY A 431 -20.49 -11.72 18.18
C GLY A 431 -20.46 -11.90 16.67
N SER A 432 -21.13 -10.98 15.98
CA SER A 432 -21.03 -10.86 14.52
C SER A 432 -21.41 -9.47 14.06
N GLY A 433 -20.80 -9.04 12.97
CA GLY A 433 -21.11 -7.80 12.26
C GLY A 433 -21.06 -7.99 10.76
N LEU A 434 -20.91 -6.88 10.04
CA LEU A 434 -20.74 -6.82 8.60
C LEU A 434 -19.32 -7.22 8.20
N PRO A 435 -19.13 -8.10 7.19
CA PRO A 435 -17.83 -8.46 6.64
C PRO A 435 -17.27 -7.30 5.80
N ALA A 436 -16.57 -6.36 6.44
CA ALA A 436 -16.08 -5.15 5.80
C ALA A 436 -14.74 -5.35 5.10
N GLY A 437 -13.83 -6.11 5.71
CA GLY A 437 -12.50 -6.44 5.17
C GLY A 437 -12.25 -7.94 5.22
N PRO A 438 -12.04 -8.64 4.09
CA PRO A 438 -11.94 -10.09 4.05
C PRO A 438 -10.62 -10.60 4.65
N GLY A 439 -10.66 -11.82 5.18
CA GLY A 439 -9.49 -12.49 5.75
C GLY A 439 -9.76 -13.07 7.13
N ALA A 440 -8.72 -13.67 7.72
CA ALA A 440 -8.73 -14.18 9.08
C ALA A 440 -7.66 -13.46 9.90
N ALA A 441 -8.05 -12.82 10.99
CA ALA A 441 -7.13 -12.14 11.91
C ALA A 441 -7.30 -12.69 13.32
N CYS A 442 -6.19 -12.92 14.01
CA CYS A 442 -6.16 -13.40 15.39
C CYS A 442 -5.07 -12.63 16.13
N GLY A 443 -5.43 -11.99 17.25
CA GLY A 443 -4.50 -11.17 18.02
C GLY A 443 -5.12 -10.70 19.34
N LYS A 444 -4.36 -9.93 20.09
CA LYS A 444 -4.78 -9.37 21.37
C LYS A 444 -5.61 -8.10 21.18
N ILE A 445 -6.60 -7.91 22.03
CA ILE A 445 -7.50 -6.76 22.00
C ILE A 445 -6.80 -5.51 22.52
N TYR A 446 -6.94 -4.40 21.79
CA TYR A 446 -6.59 -3.05 22.22
C TYR A 446 -7.70 -2.05 21.86
N PHE A 447 -7.98 -1.10 22.77
CA PHE A 447 -9.11 -0.16 22.63
C PHE A 447 -8.73 1.25 22.16
N SER A 448 -7.44 1.51 21.94
CA SER A 448 -6.93 2.77 21.39
C SER A 448 -5.89 2.54 20.29
N ALA A 449 -5.79 3.50 19.38
CA ALA A 449 -4.82 3.47 18.29
C ALA A 449 -3.37 3.53 18.79
N GLU A 450 -3.10 4.33 19.83
CA GLU A 450 -1.77 4.49 20.40
C GLU A 450 -1.24 3.19 21.01
N GLU A 451 -2.06 2.50 21.82
CA GLU A 451 -1.66 1.23 22.43
C GLU A 451 -1.51 0.13 21.38
N SER A 452 -2.33 0.15 20.32
CA SER A 452 -2.18 -0.75 19.17
C SER A 452 -0.82 -0.58 18.48
N VAL A 453 -0.36 0.65 18.30
CA VAL A 453 0.96 0.95 17.70
C VAL A 453 2.09 0.48 18.62
N LYS A 454 2.01 0.77 19.92
CA LYS A 454 3.01 0.31 20.91
C LYS A 454 3.09 -1.21 20.98
N ALA A 455 1.96 -1.92 20.91
CA ALA A 455 1.91 -3.37 20.94
C ALA A 455 2.48 -4.00 19.66
N ALA A 456 2.11 -3.47 18.49
CA ALA A 456 2.66 -3.93 17.22
C ALA A 456 4.19 -3.71 17.14
N ALA A 457 4.71 -2.60 17.68
CA ALA A 457 6.15 -2.34 17.75
C ALA A 457 6.90 -3.37 18.63
N LYS A 458 6.22 -4.02 19.58
CA LYS A 458 6.76 -5.14 20.38
C LYS A 458 6.63 -6.50 19.69
N GLY A 459 6.09 -6.54 18.47
CA GLY A 459 5.86 -7.77 17.71
C GLY A 459 4.61 -8.55 18.13
N GLU A 460 3.68 -7.92 18.85
CA GLU A 460 2.41 -8.55 19.22
C GLU A 460 1.41 -8.51 18.05
N SER A 461 0.60 -9.56 17.88
CA SER A 461 -0.55 -9.52 16.97
C SER A 461 -1.69 -8.74 17.61
N VAL A 462 -2.26 -7.78 16.89
CA VAL A 462 -3.13 -6.73 17.45
C VAL A 462 -4.51 -6.74 16.78
N ILE A 463 -5.56 -6.71 17.59
CA ILE A 463 -6.93 -6.45 17.15
C ILE A 463 -7.40 -5.12 17.74
N LEU A 464 -7.59 -4.11 16.88
CA LEU A 464 -8.11 -2.81 17.28
C LEU A 464 -9.63 -2.90 17.43
N VAL A 465 -10.13 -2.62 18.63
CA VAL A 465 -11.56 -2.65 18.97
C VAL A 465 -12.02 -1.24 19.33
N ARG A 466 -12.95 -0.69 18.53
CA ARG A 466 -13.50 0.66 18.70
C ARG A 466 -15.02 0.65 18.59
N GLN A 467 -15.70 1.67 19.09
CA GLN A 467 -17.13 1.83 18.81
C GLN A 467 -17.33 2.17 17.33
N ALA A 468 -16.74 3.28 16.92
CA ALA A 468 -16.47 3.66 15.54
C ALA A 468 -15.01 4.14 15.44
N THR A 469 -14.42 4.07 14.24
CA THR A 469 -13.08 4.63 14.00
C THR A 469 -13.19 6.04 13.44
N SER A 470 -12.26 6.92 13.79
CA SER A 470 -12.08 8.24 13.18
C SER A 470 -10.79 8.31 12.35
N PRO A 471 -10.54 9.41 11.62
CA PRO A 471 -9.29 9.61 10.89
C PRO A 471 -8.05 9.60 11.79
N GLU A 472 -8.19 9.87 13.09
CA GLU A 472 -7.10 9.84 14.07
C GLU A 472 -6.65 8.41 14.40
N ASP A 473 -7.54 7.43 14.24
CA ASP A 473 -7.24 6.03 14.50
C ASP A 473 -6.33 5.41 13.42
N LEU A 474 -5.99 6.14 12.35
CA LEU A 474 -5.28 5.63 11.17
C LEU A 474 -4.01 4.85 11.52
N ARG A 475 -3.15 5.40 12.40
CA ARG A 475 -1.90 4.72 12.80
C ARG A 475 -2.17 3.38 13.48
N GLY A 476 -3.20 3.32 14.34
CA GLY A 476 -3.66 2.08 14.98
C GLY A 476 -4.23 1.07 13.99
N MET A 477 -5.04 1.54 13.03
CA MET A 477 -5.59 0.68 11.96
C MET A 477 -4.50 0.07 11.07
N ILE A 478 -3.41 0.82 10.83
CA ILE A 478 -2.24 0.32 10.09
C ILE A 478 -1.53 -0.79 10.88
N ALA A 479 -1.34 -0.57 12.19
CA ALA A 479 -0.65 -1.47 13.10
C ALA A 479 -1.41 -2.78 13.36
N ALA A 480 -2.76 -2.73 13.42
CA ALA A 480 -3.59 -3.88 13.76
C ALA A 480 -3.64 -4.95 12.66
N ASP A 481 -3.67 -6.23 13.02
CA ASP A 481 -3.95 -7.37 12.13
C ASP A 481 -5.42 -7.43 11.72
N GLY A 482 -6.31 -6.98 12.62
CA GLY A 482 -7.74 -6.90 12.38
C GLY A 482 -8.42 -5.77 13.13
N ILE A 483 -9.57 -5.32 12.63
CA ILE A 483 -10.33 -4.20 13.19
C ILE A 483 -11.76 -4.66 13.46
N LEU A 484 -12.24 -4.44 14.68
CA LEU A 484 -13.62 -4.66 15.09
C LEU A 484 -14.27 -3.34 15.49
N THR A 485 -15.44 -3.04 14.92
CA THR A 485 -16.28 -1.92 15.35
C THR A 485 -17.67 -2.39 15.77
N THR A 486 -18.19 -1.83 16.87
CA THR A 486 -19.56 -2.13 17.34
C THR A 486 -20.62 -1.33 16.60
N GLU A 487 -20.22 -0.21 15.99
CA GLU A 487 -21.06 0.66 15.16
C GLU A 487 -20.51 0.75 13.73
N GLY A 488 -21.24 1.44 12.85
CA GLY A 488 -20.84 1.65 11.46
C GLY A 488 -21.32 0.58 10.49
N GLY A 489 -21.70 1.03 9.28
CA GLY A 489 -22.14 0.19 8.17
C GLY A 489 -20.99 -0.24 7.24
N ALA A 490 -21.36 -0.85 6.11
CA ALA A 490 -20.44 -1.20 5.03
C ALA A 490 -19.73 0.03 4.44
N SER A 491 -20.28 1.22 4.63
CA SER A 491 -19.70 2.50 4.16
C SER A 491 -19.04 3.34 5.26
N SER A 492 -18.89 2.78 6.47
CA SER A 492 -18.22 3.45 7.58
C SER A 492 -16.73 3.72 7.31
N HIS A 493 -16.14 4.64 8.08
CA HIS A 493 -14.71 4.95 8.02
C HIS A 493 -13.85 3.67 8.16
N ALA A 494 -14.14 2.84 9.15
CA ALA A 494 -13.45 1.56 9.40
C ALA A 494 -13.48 0.67 8.16
N ALA A 495 -14.67 0.50 7.57
CA ALA A 495 -14.87 -0.37 6.42
C ALA A 495 -14.15 0.12 5.16
N LEU A 496 -14.23 1.42 4.88
CA LEU A 496 -13.58 2.03 3.71
C LEU A 496 -12.05 1.92 3.79
N VAL A 497 -11.48 2.27 4.94
CA VAL A 497 -10.03 2.28 5.14
C VAL A 497 -9.49 0.84 5.22
N ALA A 498 -10.17 -0.07 5.93
CA ALA A 498 -9.73 -1.46 6.02
C ALA A 498 -9.72 -2.16 4.66
N ARG A 499 -10.73 -1.94 3.81
CA ARG A 499 -10.74 -2.46 2.43
C ARG A 499 -9.56 -1.95 1.62
N GLN A 500 -9.26 -0.66 1.72
CA GLN A 500 -8.14 -0.05 1.01
C GLN A 500 -6.79 -0.58 1.51
N MET A 501 -6.66 -0.89 2.80
CA MET A 501 -5.44 -1.43 3.40
C MET A 501 -5.32 -2.95 3.29
N GLY A 502 -6.36 -3.65 2.84
CA GLY A 502 -6.40 -5.12 2.86
C GLY A 502 -6.43 -5.72 4.26
N LYS A 503 -6.90 -4.97 5.26
CA LYS A 503 -7.00 -5.43 6.65
C LYS A 503 -8.29 -6.19 6.89
N VAL A 504 -8.24 -7.19 7.76
CA VAL A 504 -9.43 -7.93 8.20
C VAL A 504 -10.29 -6.99 9.02
N CYS A 505 -11.58 -6.87 8.68
CA CYS A 505 -12.45 -5.94 9.38
C CYS A 505 -13.88 -6.46 9.49
N VAL A 506 -14.41 -6.35 10.70
CA VAL A 506 -15.82 -6.61 11.02
C VAL A 506 -16.41 -5.32 11.59
N CYS A 507 -17.42 -4.76 10.92
CA CYS A 507 -18.07 -3.50 11.31
C CYS A 507 -19.49 -3.71 11.83
N GLY A 508 -20.00 -2.79 12.63
CA GLY A 508 -21.40 -2.83 13.08
C GLY A 508 -21.76 -4.09 13.87
N ALA A 509 -20.86 -4.56 14.74
CA ALA A 509 -21.15 -5.67 15.66
C ALA A 509 -22.07 -5.21 16.82
N HIS A 510 -23.30 -4.80 16.49
CA HIS A 510 -24.25 -4.15 17.41
C HIS A 510 -24.66 -5.01 18.62
N ASN A 511 -24.43 -6.33 18.56
CA ASN A 511 -24.68 -7.23 19.67
C ASN A 511 -23.52 -7.29 20.67
N MET A 512 -22.51 -6.44 20.50
CA MET A 512 -21.35 -6.32 21.38
C MET A 512 -21.28 -4.90 21.95
N SER A 513 -20.80 -4.77 23.18
CA SER A 513 -20.63 -3.48 23.86
C SER A 513 -19.21 -3.30 24.37
N ILE A 514 -18.70 -2.08 24.27
CA ILE A 514 -17.37 -1.70 24.76
C ILE A 514 -17.55 -0.85 26.03
N ASP A 515 -16.79 -1.16 27.07
CA ASP A 515 -16.62 -0.32 28.25
C ASP A 515 -15.16 0.17 28.26
N TYR A 516 -14.94 1.40 27.80
CA TYR A 516 -13.59 2.00 27.74
C TYR A 516 -12.98 2.22 29.13
N SER A 517 -13.80 2.50 30.15
CA SER A 517 -13.31 2.71 31.52
C SER A 517 -12.71 1.43 32.10
N LYS A 518 -13.30 0.28 31.78
CA LYS A 518 -12.82 -1.05 32.19
C LYS A 518 -11.94 -1.73 31.14
N LYS A 519 -11.73 -1.10 29.98
CA LYS A 519 -11.05 -1.66 28.81
C LYS A 519 -11.52 -3.09 28.52
N SER A 520 -12.84 -3.24 28.32
CA SER A 520 -13.47 -4.53 28.10
C SER A 520 -14.51 -4.54 26.99
N LEU A 521 -14.62 -5.68 26.31
CA LEU A 521 -15.58 -5.97 25.25
C LEU A 521 -16.50 -7.10 25.72
N THR A 522 -17.81 -6.88 25.68
CA THR A 522 -18.81 -7.90 26.05
C THR A 522 -19.68 -8.27 24.86
N GLY A 523 -19.85 -9.57 24.59
CA GLY A 523 -20.70 -10.10 23.54
C GLY A 523 -21.13 -11.55 23.82
N ASN A 524 -22.40 -11.88 23.55
CA ASN A 524 -23.00 -13.21 23.84
C ASN A 524 -22.69 -13.74 25.25
N GLY A 525 -22.71 -12.87 26.26
CA GLY A 525 -22.44 -13.23 27.67
C GLY A 525 -20.96 -13.52 28.00
N VAL A 526 -20.03 -13.22 27.09
CA VAL A 526 -18.57 -13.30 27.32
C VAL A 526 -18.01 -11.89 27.43
N THR A 527 -17.20 -11.64 28.46
CA THR A 527 -16.45 -10.39 28.61
C THR A 527 -14.97 -10.68 28.41
N LEU A 528 -14.35 -9.96 27.48
CA LEU A 528 -12.93 -10.01 27.14
C LEU A 528 -12.29 -8.67 27.54
N LYS A 529 -11.05 -8.71 27.99
CA LYS A 529 -10.28 -7.53 28.42
C LYS A 529 -9.18 -7.20 27.42
N GLU A 530 -8.62 -6.01 27.55
CA GLU A 530 -7.40 -5.63 26.83
C GLU A 530 -6.29 -6.67 27.08
N GLY A 531 -5.63 -7.09 26.01
CA GLY A 531 -4.63 -8.16 26.04
C GLY A 531 -5.17 -9.58 25.85
N ASP A 532 -6.48 -9.82 25.98
CA ASP A 532 -7.08 -11.13 25.66
C ASP A 532 -7.09 -11.36 24.15
N PHE A 533 -7.04 -12.62 23.73
CA PHE A 533 -7.11 -12.97 22.31
C PHE A 533 -8.52 -12.89 21.75
N LEU A 534 -8.61 -12.34 20.54
CA LEU A 534 -9.81 -12.25 19.72
C LEU A 534 -9.50 -12.69 18.29
N SER A 535 -10.42 -13.44 17.69
CA SER A 535 -10.33 -13.89 16.31
C SER A 535 -11.48 -13.34 15.47
N LEU A 536 -11.16 -12.74 14.32
CA LEU A 536 -12.09 -12.12 13.38
C LEU A 536 -12.09 -12.86 12.05
N ASN A 537 -13.26 -13.33 11.60
CA ASN A 537 -13.45 -13.80 10.23
C ASN A 537 -14.15 -12.72 9.40
N GLY A 538 -13.35 -11.98 8.65
CA GLY A 538 -13.80 -10.89 7.80
C GLY A 538 -14.52 -11.31 6.52
N PHE A 539 -14.53 -12.60 6.15
CA PHE A 539 -15.32 -13.08 5.02
C PHE A 539 -16.81 -13.21 5.34
N VAL A 540 -17.14 -13.55 6.59
CA VAL A 540 -18.52 -13.82 7.04
C VAL A 540 -18.95 -12.93 8.20
N GLY A 541 -18.07 -12.05 8.69
CA GLY A 541 -18.36 -11.10 9.76
C GLY A 541 -18.49 -11.75 11.15
N SER A 542 -17.86 -12.90 11.39
CA SER A 542 -17.96 -13.58 12.69
C SER A 542 -16.82 -13.19 13.63
N VAL A 543 -17.14 -13.03 14.93
CA VAL A 543 -16.21 -12.66 15.99
C VAL A 543 -16.15 -13.79 17.02
N TYR A 544 -14.95 -14.25 17.36
CA TYR A 544 -14.72 -15.39 18.25
C TYR A 544 -13.78 -15.03 19.40
N ALA A 545 -14.04 -15.60 20.58
CA ALA A 545 -13.12 -15.50 21.70
C ALA A 545 -11.95 -16.47 21.55
N GLY A 546 -10.75 -16.00 21.91
CA GLY A 546 -9.53 -16.80 21.90
C GLY A 546 -8.87 -16.91 20.53
N GLU A 547 -7.82 -17.72 20.50
CA GLU A 547 -7.03 -17.96 19.29
C GLU A 547 -7.68 -19.03 18.41
N ILE A 548 -7.83 -18.74 17.11
CA ILE A 548 -8.23 -19.73 16.11
C ILE A 548 -7.04 -20.03 15.20
N LYS A 549 -6.74 -21.32 15.07
CA LYS A 549 -5.68 -21.80 14.19
C LYS A 549 -5.96 -21.44 12.73
N SER A 550 -4.99 -20.84 12.07
CA SER A 550 -5.05 -20.54 10.64
C SER A 550 -4.79 -21.79 9.77
N SER A 551 -5.27 -21.74 8.54
CA SER A 551 -5.06 -22.69 7.45
C SER A 551 -4.62 -21.94 6.19
N PRO A 552 -3.87 -22.57 5.28
CA PRO A 552 -3.49 -21.92 4.03
C PRO A 552 -4.71 -21.54 3.18
N SER A 553 -4.55 -20.51 2.34
CA SER A 553 -5.63 -20.00 1.48
C SER A 553 -6.18 -21.07 0.52
N GLN A 554 -7.38 -20.88 -0.03
CA GLN A 554 -7.94 -21.78 -1.05
C GLN A 554 -7.03 -21.93 -2.27
N VAL A 555 -6.32 -20.86 -2.65
CA VAL A 555 -5.33 -20.91 -3.74
C VAL A 555 -4.17 -21.83 -3.35
N ILE A 556 -3.62 -21.68 -2.14
CA ILE A 556 -2.51 -22.51 -1.64
C ILE A 556 -2.93 -23.97 -1.50
N GLN A 557 -4.10 -24.24 -0.93
CA GLN A 557 -4.65 -25.59 -0.79
C GLN A 557 -4.83 -26.26 -2.15
N GLY A 558 -5.31 -25.53 -3.16
CA GLY A 558 -5.48 -26.06 -4.51
C GLY A 558 -4.15 -26.25 -5.26
N LEU A 559 -3.23 -25.30 -5.13
CA LEU A 559 -1.99 -25.23 -5.90
C LEU A 559 -0.86 -26.06 -5.29
N ILE A 560 -0.61 -25.91 -3.98
CA ILE A 560 0.50 -26.58 -3.27
C ILE A 560 0.08 -27.94 -2.74
N GLU A 561 -1.02 -27.98 -1.97
CA GLU A 561 -1.50 -29.19 -1.30
C GLU A 561 -2.34 -30.10 -2.21
N ASN A 562 -2.62 -29.64 -3.44
CA ASN A 562 -3.34 -30.39 -4.46
C ASN A 562 -4.76 -30.84 -4.02
N LYS A 563 -5.42 -30.11 -3.12
CA LYS A 563 -6.74 -30.46 -2.57
C LYS A 563 -7.86 -30.33 -3.63
N PRO A 564 -8.60 -31.41 -3.98
CA PRO A 564 -9.64 -31.37 -5.00
C PRO A 564 -10.80 -30.40 -4.70
N ALA A 565 -11.16 -30.23 -3.43
CA ALA A 565 -12.19 -29.27 -3.03
C ALA A 565 -11.76 -27.82 -3.33
N ALA A 566 -10.52 -27.47 -3.01
CA ALA A 566 -9.98 -26.14 -3.26
C ALA A 566 -9.85 -25.84 -4.76
N LYS A 567 -9.45 -26.82 -5.58
CA LYS A 567 -9.38 -26.66 -7.05
C LYS A 567 -10.74 -26.43 -7.72
N ARG A 568 -11.84 -26.84 -7.08
CA ARG A 568 -13.20 -26.59 -7.57
C ARG A 568 -13.72 -25.19 -7.20
N SER A 569 -13.07 -24.50 -6.27
CA SER A 569 -13.45 -23.13 -5.88
C SER A 569 -13.28 -22.15 -7.04
N ASP A 570 -14.16 -21.17 -7.10
CA ASP A 570 -14.09 -20.13 -8.13
C ASP A 570 -12.86 -19.22 -7.94
N THR A 571 -12.47 -18.97 -6.69
CA THR A 571 -11.22 -18.26 -6.34
C THR A 571 -10.01 -18.90 -7.03
N TYR A 572 -9.85 -20.22 -6.91
CA TYR A 572 -8.73 -20.93 -7.54
C TYR A 572 -8.79 -20.85 -9.07
N LYS A 573 -9.97 -21.09 -9.67
CA LYS A 573 -10.14 -21.06 -11.14
C LYS A 573 -9.82 -19.68 -11.72
N LYS A 574 -10.37 -18.62 -11.11
CA LYS A 574 -10.16 -17.23 -11.54
C LYS A 574 -8.71 -16.80 -11.35
N PHE A 575 -8.08 -17.20 -10.24
CA PHE A 575 -6.63 -16.99 -10.03
C PHE A 575 -5.81 -17.65 -11.13
N MET A 576 -6.06 -18.93 -11.44
CA MET A 576 -5.34 -19.64 -12.49
C MET A 576 -5.58 -19.04 -13.88
N GLU A 577 -6.80 -18.60 -14.18
CA GLU A 577 -7.14 -17.94 -15.45
C GLU A 577 -6.37 -16.61 -15.61
N LEU A 578 -6.36 -15.76 -14.57
CA LEU A 578 -5.56 -14.52 -14.56
C LEU A 578 -4.08 -14.82 -14.78
N MET A 579 -3.54 -15.77 -14.02
CA MET A 579 -2.14 -16.19 -14.10
C MET A 579 -1.76 -16.66 -15.51
N GLN A 580 -2.63 -17.42 -16.19
CA GLN A 580 -2.44 -17.78 -17.59
C GLN A 580 -2.44 -16.59 -18.54
N TRP A 581 -3.26 -15.56 -18.30
CA TRP A 581 -3.24 -14.34 -19.11
C TRP A 581 -1.93 -13.58 -18.91
N THR A 582 -1.48 -13.44 -17.66
CA THR A 582 -0.23 -12.73 -17.33
C THR A 582 1.00 -13.37 -17.98
N ASP A 583 1.11 -14.71 -17.94
CA ASP A 583 2.25 -15.42 -18.52
C ASP A 583 2.37 -15.26 -20.04
N LYS A 584 1.23 -15.14 -20.73
CA LYS A 584 1.22 -14.94 -22.20
C LYS A 584 1.70 -13.54 -22.61
N LEU A 585 1.64 -12.58 -21.70
CA LEU A 585 1.90 -11.16 -21.99
C LEU A 585 3.24 -10.66 -21.45
N ARG A 586 3.68 -11.16 -20.30
CA ARG A 586 4.95 -10.74 -19.69
C ARG A 586 6.14 -11.09 -20.60
N LYS A 587 7.15 -10.21 -20.59
CA LYS A 587 8.45 -10.46 -21.22
C LYS A 587 9.52 -10.92 -20.22
N LEU A 588 9.50 -10.36 -19.01
CA LEU A 588 10.41 -10.77 -17.93
C LEU A 588 10.16 -12.22 -17.54
N GLY A 589 11.25 -12.96 -17.39
CA GLY A 589 11.23 -14.24 -16.68
C GLY A 589 11.00 -14.03 -15.19
N ILE A 590 10.35 -14.99 -14.54
CA ILE A 590 10.10 -14.94 -13.09
C ILE A 590 10.80 -16.13 -12.43
N ARG A 591 11.81 -15.85 -11.62
CA ARG A 591 12.55 -16.84 -10.85
C ARG A 591 12.25 -16.70 -9.35
N THR A 592 12.74 -17.65 -8.57
CA THR A 592 12.57 -17.66 -7.12
C THR A 592 13.89 -17.46 -6.39
N ASN A 593 13.81 -16.86 -5.20
CA ASN A 593 14.85 -16.92 -4.18
C ASN A 593 14.48 -18.08 -3.26
N SER A 594 15.22 -19.18 -3.32
CA SER A 594 14.89 -20.41 -2.60
C SER A 594 16.14 -21.19 -2.26
N ASP A 595 16.20 -21.63 -1.00
CA ASP A 595 17.39 -22.19 -0.39
C ASP A 595 17.19 -23.68 -0.03
N THR A 596 15.94 -24.17 0.00
CA THR A 596 15.60 -25.57 0.28
C THR A 596 14.80 -26.21 -0.87
N PRO A 597 14.82 -27.55 -1.01
CA PRO A 597 14.02 -28.27 -2.00
C PRO A 597 12.51 -27.97 -1.91
N GLU A 598 11.96 -27.89 -0.70
CA GLU A 598 10.54 -27.65 -0.45
C GLU A 598 10.12 -26.25 -0.94
N GLN A 599 10.95 -25.24 -0.69
CA GLN A 599 10.72 -23.88 -1.21
C GLN A 599 10.74 -23.86 -2.73
N VAL A 600 11.63 -24.64 -3.36
CA VAL A 600 11.72 -24.76 -4.82
C VAL A 600 10.46 -25.41 -5.39
N GLU A 601 10.04 -26.55 -4.85
CA GLU A 601 8.80 -27.23 -5.29
C GLU A 601 7.60 -26.29 -5.21
N GLN A 602 7.48 -25.56 -4.10
CA GLN A 602 6.44 -24.55 -3.91
C GLN A 602 6.53 -23.43 -4.95
N ALA A 603 7.73 -22.88 -5.19
CA ALA A 603 7.94 -21.82 -6.15
C ALA A 603 7.58 -22.24 -7.59
N ILE A 604 7.96 -23.46 -8.00
CA ILE A 604 7.60 -24.01 -9.32
C ILE A 604 6.08 -24.11 -9.46
N LYS A 605 5.37 -24.54 -8.42
CA LYS A 605 3.90 -24.58 -8.42
C LYS A 605 3.28 -23.18 -8.57
N PHE A 606 3.91 -22.14 -8.05
CA PHE A 606 3.51 -20.74 -8.28
C PHE A 606 3.91 -20.18 -9.65
N GLY A 607 4.66 -20.94 -10.46
CA GLY A 607 5.07 -20.56 -11.80
C GLY A 607 6.48 -20.01 -11.92
N ALA A 608 7.38 -20.25 -10.94
CA ALA A 608 8.79 -19.93 -11.12
C ALA A 608 9.41 -20.71 -12.29
N GLU A 609 10.25 -20.03 -13.05
CA GLU A 609 10.95 -20.56 -14.23
C GLU A 609 12.39 -20.98 -13.90
N GLY A 610 12.75 -20.98 -12.61
CA GLY A 610 14.05 -21.36 -12.08
C GLY A 610 14.37 -20.60 -10.79
N ILE A 611 15.59 -20.74 -10.28
CA ILE A 611 16.05 -20.06 -9.07
C ILE A 611 17.00 -18.93 -9.46
N GLY A 612 16.71 -17.69 -9.10
CA GLY A 612 17.63 -16.56 -9.33
C GLY A 612 18.60 -16.34 -8.17
N LEU A 613 18.33 -16.93 -6.99
CA LEU A 613 19.23 -16.92 -5.85
C LEU A 613 18.96 -18.12 -4.92
N THR A 614 19.94 -19.00 -4.79
CA THR A 614 20.12 -19.90 -3.64
C THR A 614 21.27 -19.39 -2.81
N ARG A 615 21.03 -19.18 -1.51
CA ARG A 615 22.02 -18.79 -0.51
C ARG A 615 22.64 -20.03 0.12
N ALA A 616 23.94 -20.23 -0.12
CA ALA A 616 24.65 -21.39 0.40
C ALA A 616 24.76 -21.38 1.93
N GLU A 617 24.88 -20.19 2.52
CA GLU A 617 25.02 -19.98 3.97
C GLU A 617 23.85 -20.54 4.79
N HIS A 618 22.63 -20.48 4.26
CA HIS A 618 21.43 -20.97 4.95
C HIS A 618 21.45 -22.49 5.17
N MET A 619 22.23 -23.23 4.38
CA MET A 619 22.36 -24.69 4.48
C MET A 619 23.08 -25.16 5.75
N PHE A 620 23.69 -24.23 6.51
CA PHE A 620 24.52 -24.53 7.67
C PHE A 620 23.90 -24.18 9.02
N PHE A 621 22.83 -23.36 9.06
CA PHE A 621 22.22 -22.93 10.31
C PHE A 621 21.38 -24.02 11.01
N GLU A 622 21.07 -25.12 10.33
CA GLU A 622 20.26 -26.21 10.88
C GLU A 622 21.08 -27.28 11.64
N GLY A 623 20.66 -27.55 12.87
CA GLY A 623 21.19 -28.64 13.70
C GLY A 623 22.70 -28.56 13.93
N ASN A 624 23.39 -29.70 13.83
CA ASN A 624 24.83 -29.79 14.09
C ASN A 624 25.71 -29.38 12.89
N ARG A 625 25.12 -28.85 11.80
CA ARG A 625 25.88 -28.47 10.58
C ARG A 625 26.77 -27.25 10.82
N ILE A 626 26.30 -26.34 11.68
CA ILE A 626 27.03 -25.13 12.05
C ILE A 626 28.39 -25.44 12.69
N ASP A 627 28.51 -26.56 13.40
CA ASP A 627 29.75 -26.98 14.05
C ASP A 627 30.85 -27.27 13.01
N ALA A 628 30.51 -27.80 11.83
CA ALA A 628 31.48 -28.02 10.76
C ALA A 628 32.00 -26.70 10.15
N VAL A 629 31.15 -25.67 10.07
CA VAL A 629 31.55 -24.32 9.62
C VAL A 629 32.43 -23.66 10.68
N ARG A 630 32.09 -23.82 11.97
CA ARG A 630 32.90 -23.32 13.08
C ARG A 630 34.29 -23.98 13.12
N GLU A 631 34.36 -25.29 12.92
CA GLU A 631 35.64 -26.00 12.76
C GLU A 631 36.50 -25.41 11.62
N MET A 632 35.89 -25.10 10.47
CA MET A 632 36.59 -24.48 9.34
C MET A 632 37.14 -23.08 9.69
N ILE A 633 36.36 -22.28 10.42
CA ILE A 633 36.74 -20.91 10.81
C ILE A 633 37.86 -20.91 11.86
N LEU A 634 37.80 -21.87 12.79
CA LEU A 634 38.72 -21.99 13.91
C LEU A 634 40.00 -22.77 13.57
N ALA A 635 40.08 -23.42 12.40
CA ALA A 635 41.29 -24.13 11.98
C ALA A 635 42.50 -23.20 11.82
N ASP A 636 43.61 -23.56 12.48
CA ASP A 636 44.87 -22.80 12.50
C ASP A 636 45.72 -23.00 11.24
N ASP A 637 45.46 -24.06 10.46
CA ASP A 637 46.19 -24.41 9.23
C ASP A 637 45.26 -24.86 8.09
N ASP A 638 45.84 -25.06 6.91
CA ASP A 638 45.10 -25.47 5.71
C ASP A 638 44.62 -26.93 5.76
N GLU A 639 45.31 -27.79 6.50
CA GLU A 639 44.95 -29.22 6.62
C GLU A 639 43.69 -29.41 7.48
N GLY A 640 43.64 -28.74 8.64
CA GLY A 640 42.47 -28.68 9.51
C GLY A 640 41.26 -28.07 8.78
N ARG A 641 41.49 -27.00 8.00
CA ARG A 641 40.45 -26.38 7.18
C ARG A 641 39.93 -27.34 6.11
N ALA A 642 40.82 -28.04 5.40
CA ALA A 642 40.43 -29.02 4.39
C ALA A 642 39.61 -30.18 4.99
N LYS A 643 39.91 -30.62 6.21
CA LYS A 643 39.14 -31.64 6.93
C LYS A 643 37.72 -31.15 7.25
N ALA A 644 37.56 -29.91 7.71
CA ALA A 644 36.25 -29.32 7.96
C ALA A 644 35.45 -29.13 6.66
N LEU A 645 36.09 -28.62 5.60
CA LEU A 645 35.50 -28.44 4.27
C LEU A 645 34.94 -29.75 3.69
N LYS A 646 35.61 -30.89 3.90
CA LYS A 646 35.10 -32.22 3.50
C LYS A 646 33.76 -32.56 4.18
N LYS A 647 33.57 -32.21 5.45
CA LYS A 647 32.29 -32.39 6.15
C LYS A 647 31.20 -31.50 5.55
N ILE A 648 31.52 -30.22 5.35
CA ILE A 648 30.62 -29.22 4.77
C ILE A 648 30.13 -29.66 3.39
N LYS A 649 31.04 -30.16 2.54
CA LYS A 649 30.74 -30.64 1.19
C LYS A 649 29.63 -31.70 1.17
N VAL A 650 29.62 -32.63 2.14
CA VAL A 650 28.62 -33.71 2.20
C VAL A 650 27.21 -33.15 2.39
N PHE A 651 27.06 -32.15 3.27
CA PHE A 651 25.79 -31.48 3.49
C PHE A 651 25.35 -30.70 2.25
N MET A 652 26.23 -29.87 1.69
CA MET A 652 25.92 -29.07 0.49
C MET A 652 25.53 -29.93 -0.71
N LYS A 653 26.28 -31.02 -0.98
CA LYS A 653 25.98 -31.92 -2.10
C LYS A 653 24.59 -32.54 -1.95
N LYS A 654 24.21 -32.93 -0.72
CA LYS A 654 22.87 -33.48 -0.44
C LYS A 654 21.78 -32.46 -0.74
N ASP A 655 21.94 -31.23 -0.26
CA ASP A 655 20.91 -30.19 -0.42
C ASP A 655 20.80 -29.77 -1.89
N PHE A 656 21.92 -29.53 -2.59
CA PHE A 656 21.91 -29.21 -4.02
C PHE A 656 21.30 -30.33 -4.86
N LYS A 657 21.53 -31.60 -4.50
CA LYS A 657 20.87 -32.74 -5.17
C LYS A 657 19.35 -32.68 -5.02
N GLY A 658 18.84 -32.29 -3.85
CA GLY A 658 17.41 -32.06 -3.62
C GLY A 658 16.88 -30.88 -4.44
N ILE A 659 17.59 -29.76 -4.45
CA ILE A 659 17.24 -28.56 -5.22
C ILE A 659 17.18 -28.86 -6.72
N PHE A 660 18.21 -29.50 -7.29
CA PHE A 660 18.26 -29.80 -8.72
C PHE A 660 17.18 -30.78 -9.17
N LYS A 661 16.81 -31.76 -8.32
CA LYS A 661 15.66 -32.64 -8.59
C LYS A 661 14.37 -31.85 -8.66
N SER A 662 14.15 -30.95 -7.70
CA SER A 662 12.93 -30.13 -7.59
C SER A 662 12.77 -29.12 -8.73
N LEU A 663 13.86 -28.76 -9.42
CA LEU A 663 13.84 -27.82 -10.55
C LEU A 663 13.40 -28.42 -11.88
N GLU A 664 13.47 -29.75 -12.03
CA GLU A 664 13.05 -30.47 -13.23
C GLU A 664 13.65 -29.89 -14.53
N GLY A 665 14.93 -29.55 -14.56
CA GLY A 665 15.59 -28.99 -15.74
C GLY A 665 15.64 -27.47 -15.86
N ARG A 666 15.01 -26.75 -14.93
CA ARG A 666 15.07 -25.28 -14.85
C ARG A 666 16.44 -24.80 -14.30
N PRO A 667 16.89 -23.58 -14.65
CA PRO A 667 18.18 -23.07 -14.24
C PRO A 667 18.23 -22.72 -12.75
N ALA A 668 19.37 -23.00 -12.11
CA ALA A 668 19.60 -22.73 -10.69
C ALA A 668 20.79 -21.79 -10.50
N THR A 669 20.54 -20.56 -10.06
CA THR A 669 21.61 -19.63 -9.67
C THR A 669 21.98 -19.83 -8.21
N ILE A 670 23.19 -20.30 -7.97
CA ILE A 670 23.73 -20.60 -6.64
C ILE A 670 24.79 -19.55 -6.31
N ARG A 671 24.55 -18.79 -5.25
CA ARG A 671 25.52 -17.83 -4.73
C ARG A 671 26.53 -18.56 -3.85
N LEU A 672 27.81 -18.27 -4.10
CA LEU A 672 28.89 -18.74 -3.22
C LEU A 672 28.79 -18.07 -1.85
N LEU A 673 29.57 -18.57 -0.87
CA LEU A 673 29.50 -18.12 0.51
C LEU A 673 29.70 -16.61 0.60
N ASP A 674 28.73 -15.93 1.20
CA ASP A 674 28.70 -14.48 1.31
C ASP A 674 28.94 -13.91 2.72
N PRO A 675 28.40 -14.45 3.83
CA PRO A 675 28.50 -13.80 5.12
C PRO A 675 29.95 -13.77 5.66
N PRO A 676 30.30 -12.74 6.47
CA PRO A 676 31.58 -12.71 7.17
C PRO A 676 31.65 -13.84 8.21
N LEU A 677 32.86 -14.33 8.47
CA LEU A 677 33.05 -15.51 9.30
C LEU A 677 32.54 -15.33 10.74
N HIS A 678 32.52 -14.10 11.26
CA HIS A 678 32.06 -13.85 12.63
C HIS A 678 30.56 -14.10 12.83
N GLU A 679 29.71 -14.07 11.81
CA GLU A 679 28.28 -14.37 11.96
C GLU A 679 28.04 -15.81 12.46
N PHE A 680 28.96 -16.74 12.21
CA PHE A 680 28.86 -18.13 12.67
C PHE A 680 29.39 -18.38 14.09
N ILE A 681 30.11 -17.41 14.69
CA ILE A 681 30.84 -17.57 15.96
C ILE A 681 30.62 -16.43 16.98
N GLY A 682 30.20 -15.25 16.54
CA GLY A 682 30.13 -14.03 17.34
C GLY A 682 29.00 -14.01 18.36
N THR A 683 27.91 -14.73 18.10
CA THR A 683 26.73 -14.83 18.98
C THR A 683 26.83 -15.94 20.03
N MET A 684 27.96 -16.64 20.09
CA MET A 684 28.10 -17.79 20.98
C MET A 684 28.16 -17.38 22.46
N ASP A 685 27.28 -17.96 23.26
CA ASP A 685 27.32 -17.82 24.71
C ASP A 685 28.50 -18.61 25.33
N THR A 686 28.76 -18.36 26.62
CA THR A 686 29.87 -19.01 27.35
C THR A 686 29.75 -20.54 27.39
N ALA A 687 28.53 -21.08 27.43
CA ALA A 687 28.28 -22.52 27.46
C ALA A 687 28.54 -23.15 26.08
N GLN A 688 28.09 -22.52 25.00
CA GLN A 688 28.35 -22.91 23.61
C GLN A 688 29.83 -22.87 23.27
N LYS A 689 30.57 -21.85 23.74
CA LYS A 689 32.03 -21.79 23.60
C LYS A 689 32.72 -22.96 24.28
N LYS A 690 32.25 -23.35 25.47
CA LYS A 690 32.77 -24.50 26.24
C LYS A 690 32.42 -25.84 25.59
N ASP A 691 31.23 -25.98 25.03
CA ASP A 691 30.81 -27.17 24.30
C ASP A 691 31.64 -27.34 23.00
N LEU A 692 31.77 -26.27 22.23
CA LEU A 692 32.57 -26.26 21.01
C LEU A 692 34.04 -26.58 21.32
N SER A 693 34.61 -26.01 22.37
CA SER A 693 35.96 -26.31 22.87
C SER A 693 36.18 -27.82 23.09
N LYS A 694 35.21 -28.52 23.68
CA LYS A 694 35.28 -29.98 23.88
C LYS A 694 35.18 -30.76 22.56
N LYS A 695 34.31 -30.31 21.64
CA LYS A 695 34.08 -30.99 20.36
C LYS A 695 35.26 -30.88 19.40
N ILE A 696 35.89 -29.70 19.32
CA ILE A 696 36.95 -29.41 18.34
C ILE A 696 38.36 -29.59 18.90
N GLY A 697 38.50 -29.79 20.22
CA GLY A 697 39.80 -29.99 20.88
C GLY A 697 40.65 -28.72 21.03
N MET A 698 40.03 -27.53 20.93
CA MET A 698 40.71 -26.24 21.14
C MET A 698 40.39 -25.67 22.52
N SER A 699 41.33 -24.95 23.14
CA SER A 699 41.07 -24.28 24.42
C SER A 699 40.06 -23.13 24.26
N ALA A 700 39.23 -22.90 25.28
CA ALA A 700 38.28 -21.78 25.28
C ALA A 700 38.97 -20.42 25.07
N ALA A 701 40.20 -20.24 25.57
CA ALA A 701 40.99 -19.03 25.35
C ALA A 701 41.43 -18.85 23.88
N ALA A 702 41.77 -19.94 23.18
CA ALA A 702 42.08 -19.89 21.75
C ALA A 702 40.85 -19.51 20.91
N ILE A 703 39.68 -20.08 21.23
CA ILE A 703 38.41 -19.74 20.58
C ILE A 703 38.08 -18.26 20.78
N THR A 704 38.17 -17.75 22.01
CA THR A 704 37.90 -16.34 22.31
C THR A 704 38.86 -15.40 21.55
N ARG A 705 40.16 -15.72 21.49
CA ARG A 705 41.13 -14.93 20.71
C ARG A 705 40.78 -14.91 19.22
N ARG A 706 40.35 -16.06 18.67
CA ARG A 706 39.97 -16.15 17.25
C ARG A 706 38.69 -15.38 16.96
N ILE A 707 37.69 -15.42 17.85
CA ILE A 707 36.47 -14.60 17.75
C ILE A 707 36.82 -13.11 17.73
N HIS A 708 37.67 -12.66 18.65
CA HIS A 708 38.11 -11.25 18.66
C HIS A 708 38.91 -10.87 17.41
N ALA A 709 39.75 -11.76 16.88
CA ALA A 709 40.51 -11.50 15.67
C ALA A 709 39.64 -11.43 14.39
N LEU A 710 38.46 -12.04 14.41
CA LEU A 710 37.50 -12.03 13.30
C LEU A 710 36.39 -10.98 13.47
N HIS A 711 36.40 -10.25 14.58
CA HIS A 711 35.47 -9.15 14.84
C HIS A 711 35.73 -8.02 13.85
N GLU A 712 34.66 -7.47 13.29
CA GLU A 712 34.70 -6.34 12.37
C GLU A 712 33.73 -5.26 12.87
N GLU A 713 34.16 -4.00 12.79
CA GLU A 713 33.30 -2.87 13.18
C GLU A 713 32.09 -2.72 12.26
N ASN A 714 32.27 -2.99 10.95
CA ASN A 714 31.22 -2.89 9.93
C ASN A 714 31.15 -4.19 9.11
N PRO A 715 30.54 -5.26 9.64
CA PRO A 715 30.42 -6.57 8.99
C PRO A 715 29.93 -6.56 7.55
N MET A 716 28.99 -5.66 7.24
CA MET A 716 28.41 -5.48 5.91
C MET A 716 29.48 -5.23 4.84
N LEU A 717 30.55 -4.51 5.17
CA LEU A 717 31.61 -4.10 4.25
C LEU A 717 32.94 -4.83 4.47
N GLY A 718 32.94 -5.88 5.30
CA GLY A 718 34.13 -6.58 5.78
C GLY A 718 34.71 -7.66 4.87
N HIS A 719 35.40 -8.62 5.49
CA HIS A 719 36.09 -9.76 4.87
C HIS A 719 35.11 -10.90 4.56
N ARG A 720 34.31 -10.68 3.52
CA ARG A 720 33.20 -11.55 3.13
C ARG A 720 33.13 -11.74 1.62
N GLY A 721 32.18 -12.55 1.13
CA GLY A 721 31.94 -12.78 -0.29
C GLY A 721 33.20 -13.16 -1.10
N CYS A 722 33.41 -12.56 -2.26
CA CYS A 722 34.57 -12.87 -3.11
C CYS A 722 35.92 -12.62 -2.43
N ARG A 723 36.01 -11.71 -1.45
CA ARG A 723 37.26 -11.40 -0.73
C ARG A 723 37.70 -12.58 0.12
N LEU A 724 36.72 -13.23 0.76
CA LEU A 724 36.92 -14.47 1.50
C LEU A 724 37.34 -15.60 0.55
N GLY A 725 36.64 -15.76 -0.57
CA GLY A 725 36.96 -16.77 -1.58
C GLY A 725 38.34 -16.58 -2.23
N ILE A 726 38.85 -15.36 -2.32
CA ILE A 726 40.21 -15.07 -2.81
C ILE A 726 41.26 -15.41 -1.74
N SER A 727 40.97 -15.06 -0.48
CA SER A 727 41.87 -15.33 0.64
C SER A 727 41.96 -16.81 0.97
N TYR A 728 40.86 -17.55 0.79
CA TYR A 728 40.75 -18.98 1.04
C TYR A 728 40.10 -19.71 -0.16
N PRO A 729 40.84 -19.90 -1.28
CA PRO A 729 40.29 -20.51 -2.50
C PRO A 729 39.68 -21.90 -2.31
N ALA A 730 40.16 -22.65 -1.31
CA ALA A 730 39.63 -23.97 -0.95
C ALA A 730 38.13 -23.92 -0.56
N VAL A 731 37.64 -22.80 -0.03
CA VAL A 731 36.21 -22.60 0.30
C VAL A 731 35.39 -22.59 -1.00
N THR A 732 35.78 -21.76 -1.97
CA THR A 732 35.16 -21.70 -3.29
C THR A 732 35.23 -23.04 -4.01
N ALA A 733 36.40 -23.68 -4.04
CA ALA A 733 36.59 -24.99 -4.68
C ALA A 733 35.65 -26.05 -4.09
N MET A 734 35.53 -26.13 -2.76
CA MET A 734 34.64 -27.09 -2.10
C MET A 734 33.17 -26.88 -2.51
N GLN A 735 32.69 -25.63 -2.54
CA GLN A 735 31.31 -25.32 -2.94
C GLN A 735 31.07 -25.72 -4.39
N VAL A 736 31.99 -25.40 -5.30
CA VAL A 736 31.91 -25.76 -6.72
C VAL A 736 31.91 -27.28 -6.90
N GLU A 737 32.77 -28.01 -6.18
CA GLU A 737 32.81 -29.47 -6.21
C GLU A 737 31.46 -30.07 -5.77
N ALA A 738 30.86 -29.55 -4.68
CA ALA A 738 29.56 -29.99 -4.19
C ALA A 738 28.44 -29.73 -5.21
N ILE A 739 28.40 -28.54 -5.81
CA ILE A 739 27.41 -28.14 -6.83
C ILE A 739 27.49 -29.07 -8.05
N LEU A 740 28.69 -29.25 -8.60
CA LEU A 740 28.89 -29.97 -9.86
C LEU A 740 28.75 -31.48 -9.70
N GLU A 741 29.19 -32.06 -8.58
CA GLU A 741 28.92 -33.45 -8.28
C GLU A 741 27.42 -33.72 -8.07
N ALA A 742 26.70 -32.81 -7.39
CA ALA A 742 25.25 -32.92 -7.23
C ALA A 742 24.52 -32.83 -8.58
N ALA A 743 24.96 -31.91 -9.46
CA ALA A 743 24.41 -31.78 -10.80
C ALA A 743 24.63 -33.06 -11.63
N ALA A 744 25.84 -33.62 -11.61
CA ALA A 744 26.17 -34.86 -12.31
C ALA A 744 25.34 -36.06 -11.80
N ASP A 745 25.19 -36.19 -10.47
CA ASP A 745 24.36 -37.22 -9.84
C ASP A 745 22.90 -37.18 -10.33
N VAL A 746 22.33 -35.97 -10.45
CA VAL A 746 20.94 -35.77 -10.89
C VAL A 746 20.80 -35.95 -12.40
N GLN A 747 21.78 -35.51 -13.20
CA GLN A 747 21.84 -35.77 -14.64
C GLN A 747 21.90 -37.25 -14.96
N LYS A 748 22.69 -38.02 -14.21
CA LYS A 748 22.76 -39.49 -14.35
C LYS A 748 21.40 -40.16 -14.06
N ALA A 749 20.57 -39.55 -13.21
CA ALA A 749 19.22 -40.01 -12.92
C ALA A 749 18.18 -39.58 -13.99
N GLY A 750 18.59 -38.93 -15.08
CA GLY A 750 17.75 -38.56 -16.22
C GLY A 750 17.21 -37.13 -16.19
N THR A 751 17.47 -36.35 -15.15
CA THR A 751 17.00 -34.96 -15.04
C THR A 751 18.07 -33.99 -15.53
N LYS A 752 17.76 -33.17 -16.53
CA LYS A 752 18.67 -32.10 -16.98
C LYS A 752 18.98 -31.15 -15.81
N VAL A 753 20.21 -30.67 -15.71
CA VAL A 753 20.61 -29.67 -14.70
C VAL A 753 21.35 -28.53 -15.37
N LEU A 754 21.05 -27.30 -14.97
CA LEU A 754 21.62 -26.07 -15.51
C LEU A 754 22.13 -25.20 -14.34
N PRO A 755 23.30 -25.53 -13.76
CA PRO A 755 23.86 -24.79 -12.64
C PRO A 755 24.49 -23.47 -13.13
N GLU A 756 24.14 -22.38 -12.47
CA GLU A 756 24.70 -21.05 -12.66
C GLU A 756 25.41 -20.64 -11.36
N ILE A 757 26.73 -20.52 -11.38
CA ILE A 757 27.55 -20.22 -10.19
C ILE A 757 27.76 -18.72 -10.13
N MET A 758 27.36 -18.10 -9.01
CA MET A 758 27.37 -16.65 -8.84
C MET A 758 28.36 -16.23 -7.74
N VAL A 759 29.29 -15.36 -8.10
CA VAL A 759 30.28 -14.78 -7.19
C VAL A 759 29.72 -13.48 -6.57
N PRO A 760 29.59 -13.40 -5.22
CA PRO A 760 29.08 -12.23 -4.52
C PRO A 760 30.15 -11.14 -4.29
N LEU A 761 29.70 -9.93 -4.02
CA LEU A 761 30.45 -8.76 -3.53
C LEU A 761 31.60 -8.30 -4.41
N VAL A 762 31.55 -8.59 -5.71
CA VAL A 762 32.57 -8.19 -6.67
C VAL A 762 32.57 -6.67 -6.84
N SER A 763 33.76 -6.07 -6.84
CA SER A 763 33.99 -4.64 -7.05
C SER A 763 34.93 -4.38 -8.24
N TYR A 764 35.87 -5.31 -8.50
CA TYR A 764 36.88 -5.25 -9.54
C TYR A 764 36.76 -6.47 -10.48
N ALA A 765 36.95 -6.25 -11.79
CA ALA A 765 36.92 -7.34 -12.76
C ALA A 765 37.93 -8.47 -12.43
N ARG A 766 39.09 -8.12 -11.87
CA ARG A 766 40.12 -9.07 -11.45
C ARG A 766 39.67 -9.97 -10.29
N GLU A 767 38.82 -9.50 -9.39
CA GLU A 767 38.27 -10.34 -8.31
C GLU A 767 37.42 -11.47 -8.89
N LEU A 768 36.56 -11.13 -9.86
CA LEU A 768 35.74 -12.12 -10.56
C LEU A 768 36.60 -13.07 -11.39
N GLU A 769 37.63 -12.56 -12.08
CA GLU A 769 38.56 -13.39 -12.86
C GLU A 769 39.26 -14.44 -11.99
N LEU A 770 39.79 -14.04 -10.83
CA LEU A 770 40.45 -14.95 -9.88
C LEU A 770 39.50 -16.02 -9.36
N GLN A 771 38.27 -15.65 -8.97
CA GLN A 771 37.27 -16.64 -8.54
C GLN A 771 36.87 -17.56 -9.69
N LYS A 772 36.71 -17.03 -10.90
CA LYS A 772 36.40 -17.83 -12.08
C LYS A 772 37.49 -18.86 -12.39
N GLN A 773 38.76 -18.51 -12.21
CA GLN A 773 39.86 -19.44 -12.38
C GLN A 773 39.72 -20.65 -11.43
N VAL A 774 39.49 -20.40 -10.13
CA VAL A 774 39.27 -21.46 -9.13
C VAL A 774 38.06 -22.32 -9.50
N ILE A 775 36.96 -21.70 -9.96
CA ILE A 775 35.75 -22.42 -10.38
C ILE A 775 36.04 -23.33 -11.58
N ASP A 776 36.73 -22.81 -12.61
CA ASP A 776 37.00 -23.54 -13.84
C ASP A 776 38.00 -24.69 -13.65
N GLU A 777 39.04 -24.48 -12.83
CA GLU A 777 40.00 -25.52 -12.44
C GLU A 777 39.30 -26.65 -11.67
N THR A 778 38.52 -26.30 -10.64
CA THR A 778 37.72 -27.28 -9.87
C THR A 778 36.75 -28.06 -10.76
N ALA A 779 36.09 -27.38 -11.70
CA ALA A 779 35.17 -28.03 -12.61
C ALA A 779 35.86 -29.01 -13.56
N ALA A 780 37.09 -28.71 -13.99
CA ALA A 780 37.91 -29.63 -14.79
C ALA A 780 38.29 -30.88 -13.98
N GLU A 781 38.63 -30.73 -12.71
CA GLU A 781 38.92 -31.84 -11.80
C GLU A 781 37.69 -32.73 -11.56
N VAL A 782 36.52 -32.15 -11.29
CA VAL A 782 35.26 -32.91 -11.13
C VAL A 782 34.94 -33.69 -12.40
N ARG A 783 35.06 -33.06 -13.58
CA ARG A 783 34.83 -33.74 -14.86
C ARG A 783 35.79 -34.92 -15.05
N LYS A 784 37.09 -34.73 -14.77
CA LYS A 784 38.09 -35.80 -14.85
C LYS A 784 37.75 -36.95 -13.89
N LYS A 785 37.41 -36.63 -12.64
CA LYS A 785 37.03 -37.59 -11.59
C LYS A 785 35.80 -38.41 -11.97
N LEU A 786 34.82 -37.80 -12.64
CA LEU A 786 33.56 -38.43 -13.04
C LEU A 786 33.60 -39.01 -14.47
N GLY A 787 34.69 -38.83 -15.22
CA GLY A 787 34.80 -39.27 -16.61
C GLY A 787 33.87 -38.52 -17.58
N LEU A 788 33.50 -37.27 -17.27
CA LEU A 788 32.54 -36.47 -18.03
C LEU A 788 33.21 -35.44 -18.94
N LYS A 789 32.67 -35.25 -20.14
CA LYS A 789 33.08 -34.20 -21.08
C LYS A 789 32.46 -32.85 -20.70
N LYS A 790 33.05 -31.76 -21.22
CA LYS A 790 32.52 -30.38 -21.06
C LYS A 790 31.08 -30.24 -21.54
N SER A 791 30.67 -31.00 -22.55
CA SER A 791 29.31 -31.01 -23.09
C SER A 791 28.28 -31.69 -22.18
N GLU A 792 28.73 -32.58 -21.29
CA GLU A 792 27.86 -33.41 -20.45
C GLU A 792 27.56 -32.73 -19.10
N LEU A 793 28.57 -32.07 -18.51
CA LEU A 793 28.44 -31.28 -17.29
C LEU A 793 28.69 -29.79 -17.60
N LYS A 794 27.63 -29.09 -18.02
CA LYS A 794 27.66 -27.65 -18.34
C LYS A 794 27.37 -26.81 -17.09
N TYR A 795 27.99 -25.65 -17.01
CA TYR A 795 27.71 -24.61 -16.00
C TYR A 795 28.04 -23.24 -16.60
N THR A 796 27.54 -22.17 -15.98
CA THR A 796 27.89 -20.80 -16.33
C THR A 796 28.37 -20.06 -15.09
N VAL A 797 29.33 -19.13 -15.24
CA VAL A 797 29.83 -18.30 -14.14
C VAL A 797 29.38 -16.87 -14.32
N GLY A 798 28.77 -16.28 -13.29
CA GLY A 798 28.33 -14.90 -13.27
C GLY A 798 28.66 -14.24 -11.95
N THR A 799 28.15 -13.02 -11.77
CA THR A 799 28.43 -12.24 -10.56
C THR A 799 27.23 -11.44 -10.11
N MET A 800 27.22 -11.14 -8.81
CA MET A 800 26.28 -10.18 -8.25
C MET A 800 26.78 -8.76 -8.48
N ILE A 801 25.91 -7.88 -9.00
CA ILE A 801 26.15 -6.44 -9.09
C ILE A 801 25.45 -5.78 -7.91
N GLU A 802 26.20 -5.65 -6.83
CA GLU A 802 25.70 -5.17 -5.53
C GLU A 802 26.62 -4.13 -4.88
N ILE A 803 27.75 -3.82 -5.51
CA ILE A 803 28.63 -2.72 -5.14
C ILE A 803 28.57 -1.65 -6.24
N PRO A 804 28.41 -0.35 -5.92
CA PRO A 804 28.30 0.73 -6.91
C PRO A 804 29.45 0.73 -7.91
N ARG A 805 30.67 0.41 -7.47
CA ARG A 805 31.84 0.28 -8.35
C ARG A 805 31.65 -0.76 -9.45
N ALA A 806 31.03 -1.91 -9.15
CA ALA A 806 30.77 -2.94 -10.14
C ALA A 806 29.71 -2.52 -11.15
N ALA A 807 28.69 -1.76 -10.73
CA ALA A 807 27.73 -1.16 -11.64
C ALA A 807 28.38 -0.13 -12.59
N ILE A 808 29.20 0.77 -12.03
CA ILE A 808 29.91 1.81 -12.80
C ILE A 808 30.91 1.19 -13.79
N THR A 809 31.60 0.12 -13.40
CA THR A 809 32.62 -0.56 -14.21
C THR A 809 32.12 -1.84 -14.87
N ALA A 810 30.80 -1.97 -15.04
CA ALA A 810 30.15 -3.20 -15.49
C ALA A 810 30.65 -3.74 -16.84
N ALA A 811 31.10 -2.86 -17.74
CA ALA A 811 31.69 -3.28 -19.02
C ALA A 811 32.95 -4.13 -18.83
N GLU A 812 33.78 -3.82 -17.84
CA GLU A 812 35.00 -4.58 -17.52
C GLU A 812 34.65 -5.88 -16.80
N VAL A 813 33.75 -5.83 -15.82
CA VAL A 813 33.28 -7.01 -15.09
C VAL A 813 32.64 -8.04 -16.04
N ALA A 814 31.88 -7.57 -17.04
CA ALA A 814 31.21 -8.41 -18.02
C ALA A 814 32.17 -9.24 -18.90
N LYS A 815 33.46 -8.90 -19.00
CA LYS A 815 34.45 -9.72 -19.71
C LYS A 815 34.51 -11.13 -19.12
N HIS A 816 34.43 -11.24 -17.80
CA HIS A 816 34.55 -12.50 -17.06
C HIS A 816 33.21 -13.12 -16.64
N ALA A 817 32.09 -12.37 -16.71
CA ALA A 817 30.76 -12.85 -16.33
C ALA A 817 29.92 -13.30 -17.54
N GLU A 818 29.12 -14.37 -17.39
CA GLU A 818 28.11 -14.82 -18.35
C GLU A 818 26.71 -14.30 -18.02
N PHE A 819 26.50 -13.87 -16.78
CA PHE A 819 25.29 -13.21 -16.32
C PHE A 819 25.59 -12.24 -15.16
N PHE A 820 24.72 -11.25 -14.99
CA PHE A 820 24.66 -10.41 -13.81
C PHE A 820 23.37 -10.66 -13.05
N SER A 821 23.45 -10.71 -11.72
CA SER A 821 22.30 -10.59 -10.84
C SER A 821 22.47 -9.32 -10.00
N PHE A 822 21.58 -8.36 -10.11
CA PHE A 822 21.61 -7.19 -9.25
C PHE A 822 21.21 -7.62 -7.83
N GLY A 823 22.10 -7.38 -6.86
CA GLY A 823 21.83 -7.58 -5.44
C GLY A 823 21.41 -6.26 -4.82
N THR A 824 20.18 -5.83 -5.09
CA THR A 824 19.78 -4.44 -4.79
C THR A 824 19.69 -4.13 -3.31
N ASN A 825 19.59 -5.13 -2.43
CA ASN A 825 19.60 -4.85 -0.99
C ASN A 825 20.94 -4.19 -0.61
N ASP A 826 22.05 -4.85 -0.92
CA ASP A 826 23.40 -4.32 -0.69
C ASP A 826 23.73 -3.11 -1.59
N LEU A 827 23.21 -3.07 -2.82
CA LEU A 827 23.38 -1.90 -3.69
C LEU A 827 22.67 -0.66 -3.14
N THR A 828 21.49 -0.82 -2.52
CA THR A 828 20.80 0.27 -1.81
C THR A 828 21.59 0.68 -0.58
N GLN A 829 22.08 -0.28 0.23
CA GLN A 829 22.86 0.04 1.42
C GLN A 829 24.10 0.87 1.09
N THR A 830 24.86 0.44 0.07
CA THR A 830 26.10 1.10 -0.34
C THR A 830 25.87 2.33 -1.21
N GLY A 831 24.79 2.37 -1.99
CA GLY A 831 24.43 3.52 -2.82
C GLY A 831 23.93 4.70 -2.01
N LEU A 832 23.13 4.45 -0.97
CA LEU A 832 22.61 5.48 -0.06
C LEU A 832 23.47 5.70 1.18
N GLY A 833 24.39 4.79 1.47
CA GLY A 833 25.18 4.82 2.71
C GLY A 833 24.35 4.48 3.96
N LEU A 834 23.36 3.60 3.81
CA LEU A 834 22.43 3.21 4.87
C LEU A 834 22.62 1.75 5.25
N SER A 835 22.91 1.48 6.52
CA SER A 835 22.81 0.12 7.06
C SER A 835 21.34 -0.25 7.22
N ARG A 836 20.90 -1.37 6.63
CA ARG A 836 19.51 -1.81 6.72
C ARG A 836 19.09 -2.04 8.17
N ASP A 837 19.96 -2.68 8.95
CA ASP A 837 19.67 -3.06 10.33
C ASP A 837 19.51 -1.84 11.24
N ASP A 838 20.28 -0.77 10.98
CA ASP A 838 20.26 0.45 11.79
C ASP A 838 19.26 1.52 11.29
N SER A 839 18.89 1.46 10.01
CA SER A 839 18.05 2.47 9.35
C SER A 839 16.65 2.61 9.96
N SER A 840 16.15 1.55 10.58
CA SER A 840 14.84 1.55 11.26
C SER A 840 14.71 2.63 12.35
N SER A 841 15.83 3.07 12.94
CA SER A 841 15.86 4.09 14.00
C SER A 841 15.53 5.51 13.54
N PHE A 842 15.80 5.86 12.28
CA PHE A 842 15.61 7.22 11.75
C PHE A 842 14.74 7.29 10.49
N LEU A 843 14.49 6.17 9.79
CA LEU A 843 13.62 6.14 8.61
C LEU A 843 12.24 6.75 8.85
N PRO A 844 11.57 6.52 10.00
CA PRO A 844 10.31 7.20 10.30
C PRO A 844 10.45 8.73 10.28
N ALA A 845 11.52 9.28 10.88
CA ALA A 845 11.77 10.72 10.86
C ALA A 845 12.06 11.26 9.44
N TYR A 846 12.71 10.46 8.59
CA TYR A 846 12.92 10.81 7.17
C TYR A 846 11.61 10.81 6.38
N GLN A 847 10.71 9.89 6.68
CA GLN A 847 9.37 9.86 6.10
C GLN A 847 8.56 11.06 6.59
N ASP A 848 8.56 11.33 7.91
CA ASP A 848 7.90 12.47 8.56
C ASP A 848 8.36 13.81 7.97
N ALA A 849 9.65 13.95 7.68
CA ALA A 849 10.22 15.11 7.02
C ALA A 849 10.07 15.12 5.48
N GLU A 850 9.35 14.15 4.90
CA GLU A 850 9.15 13.94 3.46
C GLU A 850 10.47 13.89 2.65
N VAL A 851 11.58 13.45 3.27
CA VAL A 851 12.88 13.21 2.60
C VAL A 851 12.81 11.96 1.73
N LEU A 852 12.08 10.94 2.20
CA LEU A 852 11.82 9.70 1.47
C LEU A 852 10.32 9.40 1.49
N ASN A 853 9.74 9.18 0.31
CA ASN A 853 8.32 8.82 0.20
C ASN A 853 8.05 7.38 0.63
N ASN A 854 9.01 6.47 0.44
CA ASN A 854 8.88 5.05 0.72
C ASN A 854 10.17 4.51 1.33
N ASN A 855 10.08 3.35 2.01
CA ASN A 855 11.26 2.64 2.48
C ASN A 855 12.07 2.11 1.27
N PRO A 856 13.32 2.58 1.07
CA PRO A 856 14.14 2.26 -0.10
C PRO A 856 14.64 0.80 -0.14
N PHE A 857 14.43 0.04 0.93
CA PHE A 857 14.71 -1.40 0.99
C PHE A 857 13.49 -2.27 0.62
N ALA A 858 12.29 -1.68 0.60
CA ALA A 858 11.05 -2.36 0.23
C ALA A 858 10.70 -2.09 -1.25
N SER A 859 10.81 -0.83 -1.68
CA SER A 859 10.65 -0.43 -3.08
C SER A 859 11.91 0.29 -3.54
N LEU A 860 12.36 -0.02 -4.76
CA LEU A 860 13.62 0.48 -5.31
C LEU A 860 13.58 2.01 -5.41
N ASP A 861 14.61 2.67 -4.88
CA ASP A 861 14.94 4.05 -5.21
C ASP A 861 15.34 4.13 -6.70
N GLN A 862 14.39 4.53 -7.55
CA GLN A 862 14.60 4.60 -8.99
C GLN A 862 15.51 5.76 -9.41
N GLU A 863 15.54 6.85 -8.63
CA GLU A 863 16.27 8.07 -8.98
C GLU A 863 17.77 7.98 -8.64
N GLY A 864 18.13 7.27 -7.57
CA GLY A 864 19.52 6.98 -7.21
C GLY A 864 19.95 5.56 -7.59
N VAL A 865 19.54 4.57 -6.79
CA VAL A 865 19.96 3.16 -6.96
C VAL A 865 19.56 2.60 -8.34
N GLY A 866 18.41 3.01 -8.87
CA GLY A 866 17.94 2.66 -10.21
C GLY A 866 18.93 3.08 -11.30
N GLN A 867 19.56 4.26 -11.19
CA GLN A 867 20.58 4.67 -12.15
C GLN A 867 21.81 3.76 -12.13
N LEU A 868 22.20 3.24 -10.95
CA LEU A 868 23.28 2.24 -10.86
C LEU A 868 22.88 0.94 -11.58
N VAL A 869 21.62 0.50 -11.44
CA VAL A 869 21.12 -0.67 -12.16
C VAL A 869 21.16 -0.46 -13.68
N GLU A 870 20.67 0.68 -14.17
CA GLU A 870 20.69 1.01 -15.60
C GLU A 870 22.13 1.11 -16.16
N MET A 871 23.03 1.77 -15.42
CA MET A 871 24.45 1.84 -15.77
C MET A 871 25.08 0.44 -15.85
N GLY A 872 24.82 -0.41 -14.84
CA GLY A 872 25.32 -1.77 -14.81
C GLY A 872 24.80 -2.62 -15.98
N ALA A 873 23.50 -2.50 -16.28
CA ALA A 873 22.84 -3.23 -17.36
C ALA A 873 23.38 -2.83 -18.73
N LYS A 874 23.46 -1.51 -18.98
CA LYS A 874 24.00 -0.94 -20.23
C LYS A 874 25.49 -1.24 -20.40
N GLY A 875 26.29 -1.04 -19.35
CA GLY A 875 27.72 -1.31 -19.37
C GLY A 875 28.02 -2.78 -19.67
N GLY A 876 27.35 -3.69 -18.97
CA GLY A 876 27.52 -5.13 -19.19
C GLY A 876 27.16 -5.57 -20.61
N ARG A 877 26.04 -5.05 -21.16
CA ARG A 877 25.60 -5.38 -22.52
C ARG A 877 26.42 -4.72 -23.62
N THR A 878 27.12 -3.62 -23.33
CA THR A 878 28.09 -3.04 -24.28
C THR A 878 29.23 -4.02 -24.55
N THR A 879 29.72 -4.72 -23.54
CA THR A 879 30.76 -5.74 -23.69
C THR A 879 30.21 -7.08 -24.18
N LYS A 880 29.05 -7.51 -23.67
CA LYS A 880 28.39 -8.76 -24.06
C LYS A 880 26.91 -8.51 -24.40
N PRO A 881 26.54 -8.31 -25.68
CA PRO A 881 25.17 -7.97 -26.07
C PRO A 881 24.09 -8.95 -25.59
N LYS A 882 24.44 -10.23 -25.43
CA LYS A 882 23.55 -11.30 -24.94
C LYS A 882 23.75 -11.62 -23.45
N LEU A 883 24.40 -10.74 -22.69
CA LEU A 883 24.59 -10.91 -21.24
C LEU A 883 23.22 -11.04 -20.57
N LYS A 884 23.02 -12.15 -19.86
CA LYS A 884 21.81 -12.39 -19.07
C LYS A 884 21.84 -11.48 -17.84
N LEU A 885 20.81 -10.65 -17.67
CA LEU A 885 20.66 -9.73 -16.57
C LEU A 885 19.46 -10.15 -15.73
N GLY A 886 19.62 -10.24 -14.42
CA GLY A 886 18.51 -10.43 -13.50
C GLY A 886 18.69 -9.64 -12.23
N ILE A 887 17.72 -9.75 -11.35
CA ILE A 887 17.69 -9.12 -10.03
C ILE A 887 17.28 -10.18 -9.01
N CYS A 888 17.95 -10.18 -7.86
CA CYS A 888 17.57 -10.95 -6.70
C CYS A 888 17.52 -10.04 -5.46
N GLY A 889 16.43 -10.12 -4.71
CA GLY A 889 16.21 -9.30 -3.51
C GLY A 889 14.74 -9.09 -3.27
N GLU A 890 14.42 -8.23 -2.31
CA GLU A 890 13.02 -7.91 -1.96
C GLU A 890 12.33 -7.11 -3.07
N HIS A 891 13.05 -6.18 -3.68
CA HIS A 891 12.59 -5.40 -4.84
C HIS A 891 12.16 -6.26 -6.04
N GLY A 892 12.70 -7.49 -6.18
CA GLY A 892 12.28 -8.41 -7.25
C GLY A 892 10.83 -8.88 -7.12
N GLY A 893 10.21 -8.68 -5.96
CA GLY A 893 8.81 -8.97 -5.71
C GLY A 893 7.92 -7.73 -5.58
N ASP A 894 8.47 -6.51 -5.61
CA ASP A 894 7.73 -5.24 -5.50
C ASP A 894 7.23 -4.78 -6.88
N PRO A 895 5.92 -4.48 -7.07
CA PRO A 895 5.38 -4.20 -8.41
C PRO A 895 6.05 -3.05 -9.15
N GLU A 896 6.29 -1.92 -8.48
CA GLU A 896 6.88 -0.74 -9.12
C GLU A 896 8.36 -0.96 -9.45
N SER A 897 9.09 -1.66 -8.58
CA SER A 897 10.45 -2.13 -8.87
C SER A 897 10.48 -3.11 -10.05
N VAL A 898 9.56 -4.07 -10.13
CA VAL A 898 9.47 -5.02 -11.26
C VAL A 898 9.22 -4.29 -12.58
N LYS A 899 8.34 -3.29 -12.60
CA LYS A 899 8.13 -2.44 -13.78
C LYS A 899 9.38 -1.67 -14.15
N PHE A 900 10.12 -1.13 -13.18
CA PHE A 900 11.42 -0.50 -13.42
C PHE A 900 12.41 -1.47 -14.08
N PHE A 901 12.56 -2.69 -13.53
CA PHE A 901 13.48 -3.68 -14.08
C PHE A 901 13.10 -4.14 -15.50
N HIS A 902 11.81 -4.17 -15.82
CA HIS A 902 11.33 -4.38 -17.18
C HIS A 902 11.82 -3.27 -18.12
N ARG A 903 11.64 -1.99 -17.74
CA ARG A 903 12.10 -0.82 -18.51
C ARG A 903 13.62 -0.76 -18.66
N ALA A 904 14.35 -1.13 -17.60
CA ALA A 904 15.81 -1.25 -17.62
C ALA A 904 16.31 -2.44 -18.48
N GLY A 905 15.39 -3.25 -19.02
CA GLY A 905 15.67 -4.30 -19.98
C GLY A 905 16.27 -5.56 -19.35
N LEU A 906 16.06 -5.82 -18.06
CA LEU A 906 16.49 -7.08 -17.43
C LEU A 906 15.81 -8.28 -18.11
N ASN A 907 16.38 -9.48 -17.95
CA ASN A 907 15.82 -10.72 -18.49
C ASN A 907 14.86 -11.41 -17.51
N TYR A 908 15.09 -11.27 -16.20
CA TYR A 908 14.23 -11.85 -15.19
C TYR A 908 14.27 -11.08 -13.87
N VAL A 909 13.22 -11.24 -13.06
CA VAL A 909 13.19 -10.86 -11.64
C VAL A 909 13.16 -12.13 -10.78
N SER A 910 13.72 -12.07 -9.58
CA SER A 910 13.76 -13.19 -8.64
C SER A 910 13.33 -12.76 -7.24
N CYS A 911 12.26 -13.38 -6.73
CA CYS A 911 11.61 -13.02 -5.47
C CYS A 911 11.29 -14.25 -4.61
N SER A 912 10.81 -14.07 -3.38
CA SER A 912 10.36 -15.19 -2.55
C SER A 912 9.17 -15.94 -3.19
N PRO A 913 8.95 -17.23 -2.84
CA PRO A 913 7.94 -18.06 -3.51
C PRO A 913 6.53 -17.45 -3.53
N PHE A 914 6.10 -16.85 -2.41
CA PHE A 914 4.75 -16.26 -2.30
C PHE A 914 4.59 -14.93 -3.06
N ARG A 915 5.69 -14.27 -3.46
CA ARG A 915 5.66 -13.04 -4.27
C ARG A 915 5.67 -13.32 -5.77
N ILE A 916 5.86 -14.57 -6.21
CA ILE A 916 5.87 -14.94 -7.63
C ILE A 916 4.60 -14.50 -8.36
N PRO A 917 3.37 -14.72 -7.85
CA PRO A 917 2.16 -14.28 -8.54
C PRO A 917 2.09 -12.76 -8.73
N VAL A 918 2.54 -12.00 -7.73
CA VAL A 918 2.62 -10.53 -7.78
C VAL A 918 3.61 -10.09 -8.86
N ALA A 919 4.82 -10.66 -8.86
CA ALA A 919 5.85 -10.36 -9.86
C ALA A 919 5.40 -10.74 -11.29
N ARG A 920 4.68 -11.85 -11.47
CA ARG A 920 4.09 -12.26 -12.76
C ARG A 920 3.08 -11.22 -13.28
N LEU A 921 2.18 -10.77 -12.41
CA LEU A 921 1.18 -9.76 -12.76
C LEU A 921 1.85 -8.41 -13.08
N ALA A 922 2.76 -7.94 -12.23
CA ALA A 922 3.50 -6.69 -12.43
C ALA A 922 4.33 -6.70 -13.74
N ALA A 923 4.98 -7.83 -14.06
CA ALA A 923 5.73 -7.98 -15.30
C ALA A 923 4.82 -7.96 -16.55
N ALA A 924 3.61 -8.52 -16.46
CA ALA A 924 2.63 -8.45 -17.54
C ALA A 924 2.10 -7.02 -17.73
N GLN A 925 1.84 -6.31 -16.63
CA GLN A 925 1.45 -4.89 -16.65
C GLN A 925 2.55 -4.03 -17.30
N ALA A 926 3.80 -4.20 -16.89
CA ALA A 926 4.94 -3.49 -17.49
C ALA A 926 5.04 -3.71 -19.01
N ALA A 927 4.82 -4.94 -19.48
CA ALA A 927 4.84 -5.27 -20.89
C ALA A 927 3.67 -4.66 -21.70
N LEU A 928 2.53 -4.38 -21.04
CA LEU A 928 1.38 -3.68 -21.64
C LEU A 928 1.59 -2.17 -21.64
N GLU A 929 2.11 -1.61 -20.54
CA GLU A 929 2.48 -0.20 -20.42
C GLU A 929 3.53 0.19 -21.48
N GLU A 930 4.52 -0.65 -21.74
CA GLU A 930 5.51 -0.47 -22.82
C GLU A 930 4.86 -0.40 -24.22
N LYS A 931 3.71 -1.05 -24.42
CA LYS A 931 2.92 -0.97 -25.67
C LYS A 931 2.01 0.26 -25.73
N GLY A 932 2.11 1.18 -24.78
CA GLY A 932 1.30 2.39 -24.70
C GLY A 932 -0.09 2.18 -24.09
N MET A 933 -0.34 1.05 -23.43
CA MET A 933 -1.61 0.83 -22.72
C MET A 933 -1.51 1.37 -21.30
N ALA A 934 -2.34 2.35 -20.96
CA ALA A 934 -2.41 2.90 -19.61
C ALA A 934 -3.53 2.25 -18.78
N ARG A 935 -3.37 2.28 -17.46
CA ARG A 935 -4.40 1.86 -16.51
C ARG A 935 -5.54 2.89 -16.49
N GLY A 936 -6.54 2.66 -17.34
CA GLY A 936 -7.87 3.28 -17.23
C GLY A 936 -7.88 4.77 -16.92
N GLU A 937 -7.14 5.58 -17.69
CA GLU A 937 -7.58 6.95 -17.91
C GLU A 937 -8.70 6.87 -18.95
N VAL A 938 -9.88 7.37 -18.57
CA VAL A 938 -11.00 7.54 -19.49
C VAL A 938 -10.47 8.45 -20.60
N SER A 939 -10.34 7.91 -21.81
CA SER A 939 -10.07 8.69 -23.02
C SER A 939 -11.24 9.63 -23.30
#